data_AF-A0A2K9ZDT9-F1
#
_entry.id   AF-A0A2K9ZDT9-F1
#
_cell.length_a   1.000
_cell.length_b   1.000
_cell.length_c   1.000
_cell.angle_alpha   90.00
_cell.angle_beta   90.00
_cell.angle_gamma   90.00
#
_symmetry.space_group_name_H-M   'P 1'
#
loop_
_entity.id
_entity.type
_entity.pdbx_description
1 polymer ?
#
loop_
_entity_poly.entity_id
_entity_poly.type
_entity_poly.pdbx_seq_one_letter_code
_entity_poly.pdbx_strand_id
1 'polypeptide(L)'
;MDTMNADSAPQPFWYKDAIIYQLHIKSFYDANGDGVGDFAGLHQKLDHIAALGVNAIWLLPFFPSPRRDDGYDIADYGNVSPDYGTMEDFRAFVDAAHQRNIRVIIELVINHTSDQHPWFQRARQAPAGSPERDFYVWSDTDQKFPETRIIFIDTEKSNWTWDAVAGAYYWHRFYSHQPDLNFDSPLVMEELLRVMRFWLETGIDGFRLDAIPYLVEREGTINENLPETHVILKRIRAALDATHPGVMLLAEANQWPEDTREYFGEGDECHMAFHFPLMPRMYMAIAKEDRFPITDILRQTPEIPDNCQWAIFLRNHDELTLEMVTDAERDYLWETYASDKRARINLGIRRRLAPLMERDRRRIELMNALLLSMPGTPVIYYGDEIGMGDNIYLGDRDGVRTPMQWSPDRNGGFSRADPARLVLPPVADPLYGFEAVNVEAQSTDAHSLLNWTRRMLALRGRHPAFGRGTLRFLSPENRKILAYLREYEGEVLLCVASLSRLPQAVELDLSSFEGRIPIELTGMSPFPPIGQLTYLLTLPPYGFFWFQLTADADPPAWRTAPPEQLPDLLTMVIRRSLLDLVDEPGHARILSGEILPAYLSKRRWFGAKDQAVQAARLISATPIPFADGVVLGELEVVLPNHSESYQLPLAVAWDDAHPSALAQQLALGRIRQGRRVGFLTDGFAVEAMARGVLHGLRDRSRTTGRTGTLEFLGTELLDSLDISGELPVHWLSAEQSNSSLLVGDVAMIKLIRHIFPGIHPEVEMTRYLTRAGYDHTAPLLGEVAHTDSSGRRSTLIIVQGAIRNQGDAWNWMLNNLRRGADELVLNDPAVQPDDDVFRSLISFVAMVGLRLGELHVVLAAKTGDEAFSPVVSGDSEVEAMKKAVSGEVAYAMSKLDEREQNADPAIDLLAAPLLERRSELAELAGMLAESARHTLMTRTHGDFHLGQILVSEGDAVIIDFEGEPAKNLTERRAKTNPLRDVAGLLRSLSYLVATAQLDNDAVIEHDNEVRREAIARFGRNAEEAFLDAYSQAVSVSKELDMPANQRRRVLDAFLLEKAAYEIAYEARNRPKWLPIPLSGFTEIVSRLTGVKA
;
A
#
# COMPACT_ATOMS: atom_id res chain seq x y z
N MET A 1 -14.91 -8.50 -26.04
CA MET A 1 -14.92 -8.09 -27.46
C MET A 1 -15.69 -6.78 -27.56
N ASP A 2 -15.05 -5.78 -28.16
CA ASP A 2 -15.58 -4.48 -28.62
C ASP A 2 -15.70 -3.30 -27.63
N THR A 3 -14.63 -2.99 -26.88
CA THR A 3 -14.28 -1.61 -26.45
C THR A 3 -12.78 -1.48 -26.11
N MET A 4 -11.87 -1.83 -27.03
CA MET A 4 -10.43 -1.52 -26.89
C MET A 4 -9.82 -1.13 -28.24
N ASN A 5 -10.43 -0.17 -28.94
CA ASN A 5 -9.86 0.43 -30.15
C ASN A 5 -10.07 1.95 -30.12
N ALA A 6 -9.66 2.58 -29.02
CA ALA A 6 -9.50 4.02 -28.94
C ALA A 6 -8.03 4.29 -28.58
N ASP A 7 -7.30 4.76 -29.60
CA ASP A 7 -5.97 5.39 -29.61
C ASP A 7 -4.85 4.63 -30.33
N SER A 8 -4.98 4.54 -31.66
CA SER A 8 -3.86 4.29 -32.58
C SER A 8 -3.09 5.57 -32.96
N ALA A 9 -3.17 6.62 -32.13
CA ALA A 9 -2.29 7.78 -32.26
C ALA A 9 -0.90 7.42 -31.69
N PRO A 10 0.21 7.69 -32.38
CA PRO A 10 1.55 7.44 -31.84
C PRO A 10 1.71 8.25 -30.54
N GLN A 11 1.90 7.58 -29.40
CA GLN A 11 2.25 8.24 -28.15
C GLN A 11 3.69 8.77 -28.27
N PRO A 12 3.93 10.09 -28.36
CA PRO A 12 5.22 10.64 -28.75
C PRO A 12 6.34 10.41 -27.72
N PHE A 13 5.99 10.01 -26.48
CA PHE A 13 6.91 9.88 -25.35
C PHE A 13 6.82 8.53 -24.65
N TRP A 14 6.46 7.45 -25.35
CA TRP A 14 6.28 6.11 -24.79
C TRP A 14 7.50 5.63 -23.98
N TYR A 15 8.70 6.02 -24.42
CA TYR A 15 9.97 5.64 -23.80
C TYR A 15 10.16 6.21 -22.38
N LYS A 16 9.40 7.23 -21.97
CA LYS A 16 9.44 7.77 -20.61
C LYS A 16 8.78 6.85 -19.57
N ASP A 17 7.82 6.04 -20.02
CA ASP A 17 7.08 5.09 -19.18
C ASP A 17 7.53 3.64 -19.41
N ALA A 18 8.53 3.45 -20.27
CA ALA A 18 9.03 2.13 -20.59
C ALA A 18 9.73 1.47 -19.39
N ILE A 19 9.83 0.16 -19.47
CA ILE A 19 10.71 -0.71 -18.69
C ILE A 19 11.41 -1.56 -19.76
N ILE A 20 12.69 -1.31 -19.97
CA ILE A 20 13.47 -1.92 -21.05
C ILE A 20 14.11 -3.19 -20.53
N TYR A 21 14.01 -4.28 -21.28
CA TYR A 21 14.67 -5.54 -20.99
C TYR A 21 15.75 -5.82 -22.04
N GLN A 22 17.00 -5.76 -21.61
CA GLN A 22 18.17 -5.99 -22.45
C GLN A 22 18.50 -7.49 -22.52
N LEU A 23 18.54 -8.04 -23.74
CA LEU A 23 18.88 -9.45 -23.93
C LEU A 23 19.74 -9.70 -25.18
N HIS A 24 20.45 -10.83 -25.15
CA HIS A 24 21.19 -11.33 -26.30
C HIS A 24 20.53 -12.58 -26.84
N ILE A 25 20.16 -12.56 -28.13
CA ILE A 25 19.46 -13.68 -28.79
C ILE A 25 20.22 -15.00 -28.61
N LYS A 26 21.54 -14.99 -28.86
CA LYS A 26 22.42 -16.17 -28.75
C LYS A 26 22.32 -16.91 -27.42
N SER A 27 21.95 -16.22 -26.34
CA SER A 27 21.95 -16.76 -24.96
C SER A 27 20.57 -16.80 -24.34
N PHE A 28 19.49 -16.43 -25.05
CA PHE A 28 18.16 -16.36 -24.44
C PHE A 28 17.40 -17.68 -24.51
N TYR A 29 17.15 -18.23 -25.71
CA TYR A 29 16.53 -19.56 -25.86
C TYR A 29 16.82 -20.15 -27.25
N ASP A 30 17.23 -21.42 -27.30
CA ASP A 30 17.52 -22.17 -28.53
C ASP A 30 16.34 -23.10 -28.85
N ALA A 31 15.62 -22.79 -29.94
CA ALA A 31 14.44 -23.54 -30.36
C ALA A 31 14.78 -24.71 -31.29
N ASN A 32 15.88 -24.61 -32.04
CA ASN A 32 16.24 -25.58 -33.07
C ASN A 32 17.18 -26.70 -32.56
N GLY A 33 17.77 -26.52 -31.37
CA GLY A 33 18.65 -27.46 -30.69
C GLY A 33 20.09 -27.50 -31.22
N ASP A 34 20.58 -26.44 -31.86
CA ASP A 34 21.94 -26.37 -32.42
C ASP A 34 23.01 -25.89 -31.42
N GLY A 35 22.58 -25.31 -30.29
CA GLY A 35 23.41 -24.78 -29.21
C GLY A 35 23.46 -23.24 -29.14
N VAL A 36 22.79 -22.54 -30.05
CA VAL A 36 22.74 -21.07 -30.13
C VAL A 36 21.27 -20.61 -30.03
N GLY A 37 21.01 -19.57 -29.25
CA GLY A 37 19.67 -19.01 -29.16
C GLY A 37 19.27 -18.26 -30.44
N ASP A 38 17.99 -18.30 -30.78
CA ASP A 38 17.46 -17.86 -32.08
C ASP A 38 16.13 -17.06 -31.96
N PHE A 39 15.67 -16.41 -33.04
CA PHE A 39 14.45 -15.60 -33.02
C PHE A 39 13.18 -16.42 -32.79
N ALA A 40 13.11 -17.67 -33.26
CA ALA A 40 11.98 -18.55 -32.99
C ALA A 40 11.94 -18.91 -31.50
N GLY A 41 13.10 -19.06 -30.86
CA GLY A 41 13.24 -19.26 -29.44
C GLY A 41 12.84 -18.03 -28.63
N LEU A 42 13.30 -16.84 -29.03
CA LEU A 42 12.89 -15.59 -28.40
C LEU A 42 11.37 -15.37 -28.51
N HIS A 43 10.78 -15.66 -29.67
CA HIS A 43 9.33 -15.61 -29.89
C HIS A 43 8.58 -16.51 -28.87
N GLN A 44 9.05 -17.73 -28.64
CA GLN A 44 8.45 -18.65 -27.66
C GLN A 44 8.54 -18.16 -26.21
N LYS A 45 9.45 -17.23 -25.90
CA LYS A 45 9.68 -16.71 -24.54
C LYS A 45 9.09 -15.32 -24.31
N LEU A 46 8.39 -14.74 -25.30
CA LEU A 46 7.70 -13.46 -25.15
C LEU A 46 6.69 -13.45 -23.98
N ASP A 47 6.03 -14.57 -23.70
CA ASP A 47 5.08 -14.64 -22.59
C ASP A 47 5.78 -14.49 -21.22
N HIS A 48 7.02 -14.97 -21.08
CA HIS A 48 7.81 -14.73 -19.88
C HIS A 48 8.15 -13.25 -19.71
N ILE A 49 8.55 -12.59 -20.80
CA ILE A 49 8.90 -11.17 -20.83
C ILE A 49 7.65 -10.32 -20.49
N ALA A 50 6.51 -10.61 -21.13
CA ALA A 50 5.23 -9.96 -20.83
C ALA A 50 4.82 -10.16 -19.36
N ALA A 51 4.93 -11.39 -18.85
CA ALA A 51 4.63 -11.70 -17.45
C ALA A 51 5.60 -11.07 -16.45
N LEU A 52 6.80 -10.64 -16.88
CA LEU A 52 7.71 -9.87 -16.04
C LEU A 52 7.18 -8.44 -15.79
N GLY A 53 6.36 -7.91 -16.71
CA GLY A 53 5.85 -6.54 -16.67
C GLY A 53 6.71 -5.54 -17.44
N VAL A 54 7.61 -6.00 -18.31
CA VAL A 54 8.40 -5.13 -19.19
C VAL A 54 7.65 -4.85 -20.49
N ASN A 55 7.85 -3.67 -21.07
CA ASN A 55 7.11 -3.20 -22.24
C ASN A 55 8.02 -2.73 -23.39
N ALA A 56 9.33 -2.94 -23.26
CA ALA A 56 10.30 -2.74 -24.34
C ALA A 56 11.42 -3.77 -24.25
N ILE A 57 11.82 -4.34 -25.39
CA ILE A 57 12.98 -5.23 -25.50
C ILE A 57 14.08 -4.49 -26.24
N TRP A 58 15.29 -4.52 -25.69
CA TRP A 58 16.50 -4.10 -26.38
C TRP A 58 17.32 -5.32 -26.77
N LEU A 59 17.48 -5.52 -28.08
CA LEU A 59 18.26 -6.61 -28.66
C LEU A 59 19.70 -6.16 -28.92
N LEU A 60 20.65 -6.92 -28.36
CA LEU A 60 22.05 -6.88 -28.78
C LEU A 60 22.22 -7.22 -30.28
N PRO A 61 23.40 -6.95 -30.89
CA PRO A 61 23.58 -7.09 -32.32
C PRO A 61 23.29 -8.51 -32.80
N PHE A 62 22.45 -8.61 -33.84
CA PHE A 62 22.04 -9.90 -34.44
C PHE A 62 22.37 -9.99 -35.94
N PHE A 63 23.12 -9.02 -36.44
CA PHE A 63 23.56 -8.94 -37.83
C PHE A 63 24.59 -10.04 -38.16
N PRO A 64 24.73 -10.43 -39.44
CA PRO A 64 25.88 -11.21 -39.88
C PRO A 64 27.19 -10.56 -39.44
N SER A 65 28.01 -11.33 -38.74
CA SER A 65 29.26 -10.88 -38.12
C SER A 65 30.20 -12.07 -37.95
N PRO A 66 31.53 -11.88 -38.03
CA PRO A 66 32.48 -12.90 -37.65
C PRO A 66 32.56 -13.10 -36.11
N ARG A 67 31.85 -12.29 -35.32
CA ARG A 67 31.72 -12.35 -33.86
C ARG A 67 33.05 -12.27 -33.13
N ARG A 68 33.96 -11.43 -33.63
CA ARG A 68 35.24 -11.18 -32.95
C ARG A 68 35.08 -10.18 -31.80
N ASP A 69 34.01 -9.38 -31.84
CA ASP A 69 33.49 -8.60 -30.72
C ASP A 69 32.01 -8.89 -30.50
N ASP A 70 31.67 -10.19 -30.53
CA ASP A 70 30.33 -10.71 -30.22
C ASP A 70 29.16 -10.10 -31.01
N GLY A 71 29.40 -9.68 -32.25
CA GLY A 71 28.38 -9.12 -33.14
C GLY A 71 28.46 -7.60 -33.32
N TYR A 72 29.23 -6.89 -32.49
CA TYR A 72 29.49 -5.45 -32.68
C TYR A 72 30.35 -5.18 -33.91
N ASP A 73 31.15 -6.16 -34.35
CA ASP A 73 31.83 -6.17 -35.64
C ASP A 73 30.87 -6.61 -36.77
N ILE A 74 29.99 -5.70 -37.21
CA ILE A 74 28.95 -5.98 -38.22
C ILE A 74 29.55 -6.14 -39.62
N ALA A 75 29.25 -7.25 -40.31
CA ALA A 75 29.68 -7.50 -41.69
C ALA A 75 28.58 -7.24 -42.74
N ASP A 76 27.31 -7.23 -42.33
CA ASP A 76 26.16 -6.88 -43.18
C ASP A 76 25.02 -6.29 -42.35
N TYR A 77 24.74 -4.99 -42.51
CA TYR A 77 23.64 -4.32 -41.82
C TYR A 77 22.24 -4.70 -42.35
N GLY A 78 22.12 -5.27 -43.55
CA GLY A 78 20.84 -5.45 -44.23
C GLY A 78 20.16 -6.79 -43.95
N ASN A 79 20.69 -7.60 -43.04
CA ASN A 79 20.25 -8.98 -42.85
C ASN A 79 20.35 -9.43 -41.39
N VAL A 80 19.72 -10.56 -41.10
CA VAL A 80 19.83 -11.30 -39.83
C VAL A 80 20.94 -12.36 -39.99
N SER A 81 21.75 -12.56 -38.95
CA SER A 81 22.76 -13.63 -38.93
C SER A 81 22.08 -14.99 -39.10
N PRO A 82 22.58 -15.89 -39.96
CA PRO A 82 22.03 -17.23 -40.12
C PRO A 82 21.97 -18.05 -38.82
N ASP A 83 22.82 -17.72 -37.85
CA ASP A 83 22.84 -18.34 -36.53
C ASP A 83 21.60 -18.02 -35.69
N TYR A 84 20.86 -16.96 -36.01
CA TYR A 84 19.69 -16.49 -35.25
C TYR A 84 18.37 -16.69 -35.99
N GLY A 85 18.41 -17.19 -37.24
CA GLY A 85 17.25 -17.39 -38.09
C GLY A 85 17.25 -16.47 -39.30
N THR A 86 16.06 -16.05 -39.72
CA THR A 86 15.84 -15.27 -40.95
C THR A 86 15.19 -13.91 -40.67
N MET A 87 15.16 -13.05 -41.69
CA MET A 87 14.41 -11.80 -41.65
C MET A 87 12.89 -12.03 -41.45
N GLU A 88 12.36 -13.17 -41.87
CA GLU A 88 10.95 -13.53 -41.63
C GLU A 88 10.70 -13.84 -40.16
N ASP A 89 11.60 -14.60 -39.52
CA ASP A 89 11.53 -14.90 -38.09
C ASP A 89 11.61 -13.63 -37.25
N PHE A 90 12.47 -12.69 -37.64
CA PHE A 90 12.57 -11.39 -36.99
C PHE A 90 11.26 -10.58 -37.07
N ARG A 91 10.66 -10.46 -38.26
CA ARG A 91 9.37 -9.76 -38.41
C ARG A 91 8.27 -10.44 -37.61
N ALA A 92 8.20 -11.77 -37.64
CA ALA A 92 7.25 -12.53 -36.84
C ALA A 92 7.44 -12.32 -35.33
N PHE A 93 8.68 -12.15 -34.86
CA PHE A 93 8.99 -11.76 -33.49
C PHE A 93 8.50 -10.33 -33.17
N VAL A 94 8.78 -9.35 -34.03
CA VAL A 94 8.35 -7.95 -33.84
C VAL A 94 6.83 -7.87 -33.75
N ASP A 95 6.12 -8.50 -34.69
CA ASP A 95 4.64 -8.53 -34.69
C ASP A 95 4.08 -9.16 -33.40
N ALA A 96 4.69 -10.25 -32.93
CA ALA A 96 4.28 -10.93 -31.71
C ALA A 96 4.58 -10.15 -30.43
N ALA A 97 5.66 -9.36 -30.42
CA ALA A 97 5.99 -8.43 -29.34
C ALA A 97 4.97 -7.29 -29.28
N HIS A 98 4.65 -6.68 -30.43
CA HIS A 98 3.63 -5.63 -30.54
C HIS A 98 2.24 -6.09 -30.11
N GLN A 99 1.83 -7.31 -30.44
CA GLN A 99 0.57 -7.92 -29.96
C GLN A 99 0.48 -8.01 -28.43
N ARG A 100 1.64 -7.98 -27.73
CA ARG A 100 1.75 -7.99 -26.26
C ARG A 100 2.04 -6.60 -25.69
N ASN A 101 1.91 -5.54 -26.50
CA ASN A 101 2.30 -4.16 -26.15
C ASN A 101 3.78 -4.01 -25.77
N ILE A 102 4.66 -4.82 -26.35
CA ILE A 102 6.11 -4.76 -26.14
C ILE A 102 6.77 -4.12 -27.35
N ARG A 103 7.45 -3.00 -27.14
CA ARG A 103 8.24 -2.29 -28.15
C ARG A 103 9.58 -3.00 -28.40
N VAL A 104 10.13 -2.87 -29.60
CA VAL A 104 11.41 -3.50 -29.98
C VAL A 104 12.44 -2.42 -30.34
N ILE A 105 13.55 -2.41 -29.61
CA ILE A 105 14.71 -1.57 -29.84
C ILE A 105 15.85 -2.48 -30.31
N ILE A 106 16.54 -2.09 -31.37
CA ILE A 106 17.72 -2.83 -31.84
C ILE A 106 19.00 -2.04 -31.61
N GLU A 107 20.09 -2.78 -31.44
CA GLU A 107 21.43 -2.23 -31.56
C GLU A 107 21.73 -1.74 -32.97
N LEU A 108 22.38 -0.58 -33.06
CA LEU A 108 22.96 -0.10 -34.31
C LEU A 108 24.33 0.51 -34.05
N VAL A 109 25.36 -0.23 -34.51
CA VAL A 109 26.74 0.22 -34.51
C VAL A 109 26.96 1.17 -35.68
N ILE A 110 27.11 2.46 -35.40
CA ILE A 110 27.27 3.48 -36.45
C ILE A 110 28.72 4.00 -36.58
N ASN A 111 29.57 3.75 -35.57
CA ASN A 111 30.96 4.22 -35.58
C ASN A 111 31.86 3.43 -36.54
N HIS A 112 31.71 2.11 -36.57
CA HIS A 112 32.63 1.20 -37.24
C HIS A 112 31.90 0.01 -37.84
N THR A 113 32.59 -0.76 -38.68
CA THR A 113 32.10 -2.05 -39.22
C THR A 113 33.14 -3.14 -39.02
N SER A 114 32.82 -4.40 -39.33
CA SER A 114 33.84 -5.45 -39.44
C SER A 114 34.82 -5.17 -40.60
N ASP A 115 36.08 -5.55 -40.42
CA ASP A 115 37.06 -5.63 -41.51
C ASP A 115 36.61 -6.57 -42.65
N GLN A 116 35.63 -7.45 -42.41
CA GLN A 116 35.02 -8.32 -43.44
C GLN A 116 33.85 -7.67 -44.17
N HIS A 117 33.37 -6.50 -43.73
CA HIS A 117 32.25 -5.81 -44.38
C HIS A 117 32.61 -5.52 -45.85
N PRO A 118 31.68 -5.72 -46.80
CA PRO A 118 31.91 -5.39 -48.21
C PRO A 118 32.35 -3.94 -48.47
N TRP A 119 32.11 -3.02 -47.54
CA TRP A 119 32.53 -1.63 -47.62
C TRP A 119 34.05 -1.55 -47.41
N PHE A 120 34.58 -2.14 -46.34
CA PHE A 120 36.02 -2.16 -46.07
C PHE A 120 36.79 -2.94 -47.13
N GLN A 121 36.25 -4.09 -47.56
CA GLN A 121 36.88 -4.90 -48.61
C GLN A 121 37.01 -4.14 -49.93
N ARG A 122 36.03 -3.29 -50.28
CA ARG A 122 36.15 -2.38 -51.43
C ARG A 122 37.13 -1.24 -51.15
N ALA A 123 37.05 -0.60 -49.98
CA ALA A 123 37.90 0.53 -49.61
C ALA A 123 39.40 0.18 -49.65
N ARG A 124 39.79 -0.96 -49.05
CA ARG A 124 41.20 -1.39 -49.03
C ARG A 124 41.77 -1.73 -50.40
N GLN A 125 40.91 -2.09 -51.37
CA GLN A 125 41.30 -2.37 -52.76
C GLN A 125 41.20 -1.14 -53.67
N ALA A 126 40.52 -0.08 -53.21
CA ALA A 126 40.29 1.12 -54.00
C ALA A 126 41.53 2.05 -54.01
N PRO A 127 41.77 2.79 -55.10
CA PRO A 127 42.84 3.79 -55.16
C PRO A 127 42.69 4.87 -54.08
N ALA A 128 43.81 5.41 -53.60
CA ALA A 128 43.82 6.54 -52.67
C ALA A 128 43.04 7.74 -53.24
N GLY A 129 42.15 8.34 -52.43
CA GLY A 129 41.30 9.47 -52.80
C GLY A 129 40.05 9.13 -53.64
N SER A 130 39.68 7.85 -53.77
CA SER A 130 38.41 7.46 -54.36
C SER A 130 37.27 7.49 -53.33
N PRO A 131 36.00 7.71 -53.73
CA PRO A 131 34.88 7.70 -52.80
C PRO A 131 34.71 6.37 -52.04
N GLU A 132 35.08 5.25 -52.65
CA GLU A 132 35.08 3.94 -51.99
C GLU A 132 36.20 3.81 -50.95
N ARG A 133 37.37 4.40 -51.20
CA ARG A 133 38.48 4.45 -50.24
C ARG A 133 38.10 5.30 -49.03
N ASP A 134 37.51 6.46 -49.30
CA ASP A 134 37.15 7.48 -48.31
C ASP A 134 35.97 7.07 -47.41
N PHE A 135 35.43 5.86 -47.56
CA PHE A 135 34.43 5.30 -46.66
C PHE A 135 34.99 5.00 -45.25
N TYR A 136 36.31 4.88 -45.13
CA TYR A 136 37.06 4.66 -43.89
C TYR A 136 38.17 5.69 -43.73
N VAL A 137 38.69 5.82 -42.53
CA VAL A 137 39.73 6.80 -42.20
C VAL A 137 41.12 6.18 -42.45
N TRP A 138 41.89 6.75 -43.38
CA TRP A 138 43.21 6.26 -43.81
C TRP A 138 44.35 7.26 -43.52
N SER A 139 45.56 6.75 -43.33
CA SER A 139 46.77 7.54 -43.17
C SER A 139 48.02 6.81 -43.67
N ASP A 140 49.00 7.55 -44.19
CA ASP A 140 50.31 6.99 -44.56
C ASP A 140 51.19 6.67 -43.33
N THR A 141 50.82 7.20 -42.16
CA THR A 141 51.56 7.04 -40.89
C THR A 141 50.60 6.81 -39.72
N ASP A 142 51.05 6.11 -38.69
CA ASP A 142 50.33 5.93 -37.41
C ASP A 142 50.48 7.11 -36.43
N GLN A 143 51.03 8.25 -36.88
CA GLN A 143 51.39 9.38 -36.03
C GLN A 143 50.30 10.46 -35.91
N LYS A 144 49.15 10.27 -36.57
CA LYS A 144 48.01 11.20 -36.47
C LYS A 144 47.21 10.93 -35.20
N PHE A 145 46.58 11.99 -34.69
CA PHE A 145 45.70 11.93 -33.51
C PHE A 145 46.40 11.44 -32.23
N PRO A 146 47.60 11.95 -31.88
CA PRO A 146 48.37 11.43 -30.75
C PRO A 146 47.73 11.69 -29.37
N GLU A 147 46.77 12.61 -29.27
CA GLU A 147 46.05 12.93 -28.04
C GLU A 147 44.94 11.94 -27.68
N THR A 148 44.57 11.02 -28.60
CA THR A 148 43.48 10.06 -28.37
C THR A 148 43.93 8.88 -27.53
N ARG A 149 43.11 8.51 -26.53
CA ARG A 149 43.32 7.30 -25.73
C ARG A 149 43.02 6.03 -26.51
N ILE A 150 43.56 4.91 -26.04
CA ILE A 150 43.17 3.56 -26.48
C ILE A 150 42.09 3.07 -25.51
N ILE A 151 40.97 2.55 -26.02
CA ILE A 151 39.86 2.05 -25.19
C ILE A 151 40.20 0.65 -24.66
N PHE A 152 40.47 -0.31 -25.56
CA PHE A 152 40.83 -1.69 -25.21
C PHE A 152 42.34 -1.84 -24.98
N ILE A 153 42.83 -1.18 -23.93
CA ILE A 153 44.27 -1.12 -23.56
C ILE A 153 44.91 -2.49 -23.31
N ASP A 154 44.11 -3.51 -22.96
CA ASP A 154 44.60 -4.86 -22.69
C ASP A 154 44.93 -5.63 -23.98
N THR A 155 44.43 -5.16 -25.14
CA THR A 155 44.55 -5.86 -26.44
C THR A 155 45.24 -4.99 -27.51
N GLU A 156 44.80 -3.75 -27.68
CA GLU A 156 45.27 -2.87 -28.76
C GLU A 156 46.46 -2.02 -28.31
N LYS A 157 47.44 -1.84 -29.21
CA LYS A 157 48.67 -1.06 -28.94
C LYS A 157 48.62 0.34 -29.55
N SER A 158 47.72 0.55 -30.49
CA SER A 158 47.54 1.77 -31.26
C SER A 158 46.11 1.79 -31.80
N ASN A 159 45.57 2.97 -32.05
CA ASN A 159 44.31 3.15 -32.78
C ASN A 159 44.52 3.14 -34.31
N TRP A 160 45.76 2.90 -34.78
CA TRP A 160 46.11 2.74 -36.18
C TRP A 160 46.68 1.35 -36.46
N THR A 161 46.13 0.66 -37.46
CA THR A 161 46.64 -0.64 -37.92
C THR A 161 47.03 -0.57 -39.40
N TRP A 162 48.17 -1.17 -39.74
CA TRP A 162 48.66 -1.23 -41.13
C TRP A 162 47.89 -2.27 -41.94
N ASP A 163 47.29 -1.86 -43.06
CA ASP A 163 46.69 -2.78 -44.03
C ASP A 163 47.64 -3.01 -45.22
N ALA A 164 48.10 -4.26 -45.36
CA ALA A 164 49.07 -4.63 -46.38
C ALA A 164 48.54 -4.57 -47.83
N VAL A 165 47.21 -4.65 -48.03
CA VAL A 165 46.59 -4.54 -49.36
C VAL A 165 46.46 -3.09 -49.75
N ALA A 166 46.02 -2.26 -48.80
CA ALA A 166 45.80 -0.85 -48.96
C ALA A 166 47.09 -0.03 -49.01
N GLY A 167 48.19 -0.58 -48.47
CA GLY A 167 49.48 0.09 -48.36
C GLY A 167 49.44 1.33 -47.47
N ALA A 168 48.54 1.34 -46.47
CA ALA A 168 48.29 2.47 -45.58
C ALA A 168 47.77 1.98 -44.22
N TYR A 169 47.83 2.84 -43.21
CA TYR A 169 47.16 2.64 -41.92
C TYR A 169 45.68 3.00 -42.03
N TYR A 170 44.82 2.28 -41.31
CA TYR A 170 43.43 2.65 -41.07
C TYR A 170 43.18 2.85 -39.58
N TRP A 171 42.22 3.71 -39.27
CA TRP A 171 41.82 4.04 -37.90
C TRP A 171 40.82 3.02 -37.34
N HIS A 172 40.95 2.75 -36.05
CA HIS A 172 39.96 2.01 -35.27
C HIS A 172 40.00 2.45 -33.80
N ARG A 173 38.85 2.73 -33.20
CA ARG A 173 38.75 3.05 -31.76
C ARG A 173 38.68 1.83 -30.86
N PHE A 174 38.17 0.74 -31.42
CA PHE A 174 38.00 -0.55 -30.77
C PHE A 174 39.08 -1.51 -31.29
N TYR A 175 38.73 -2.76 -31.55
CA TYR A 175 39.70 -3.73 -32.06
C TYR A 175 40.15 -3.41 -33.49
N SER A 176 41.32 -3.88 -33.87
CA SER A 176 41.87 -3.68 -35.21
C SER A 176 40.95 -4.19 -36.32
N HIS A 177 40.06 -5.14 -36.03
CA HIS A 177 39.10 -5.68 -36.99
C HIS A 177 37.75 -4.94 -37.02
N GLN A 178 37.69 -3.78 -36.36
CA GLN A 178 36.57 -2.85 -36.35
C GLN A 178 37.01 -1.50 -36.96
N PRO A 179 37.33 -1.44 -38.26
CA PRO A 179 37.71 -0.19 -38.92
C PRO A 179 36.58 0.86 -38.83
N ASP A 180 36.96 2.06 -38.42
CA ASP A 180 36.05 3.19 -38.19
C ASP A 180 35.58 3.80 -39.52
N LEU A 181 34.29 4.11 -39.58
CA LEU A 181 33.65 4.77 -40.72
C LEU A 181 34.03 6.25 -40.75
N ASN A 182 34.29 6.77 -41.95
CA ASN A 182 34.68 8.17 -42.11
C ASN A 182 33.45 9.08 -42.26
N PHE A 183 33.03 9.73 -41.19
CA PHE A 183 31.88 10.64 -41.21
C PHE A 183 32.10 11.98 -41.92
N ASP A 184 33.35 12.31 -42.31
CA ASP A 184 33.59 13.42 -43.24
C ASP A 184 33.15 13.06 -44.68
N SER A 185 32.96 11.78 -44.98
CA SER A 185 32.41 11.31 -46.26
C SER A 185 30.89 11.38 -46.26
N PRO A 186 30.24 12.12 -47.18
CA PRO A 186 28.79 12.20 -47.25
C PRO A 186 28.13 10.85 -47.58
N LEU A 187 28.86 9.93 -48.22
CA LEU A 187 28.37 8.59 -48.56
C LEU A 187 28.08 7.74 -47.32
N VAL A 188 28.90 7.87 -46.26
CA VAL A 188 28.69 7.15 -45.00
C VAL A 188 27.34 7.53 -44.40
N MET A 189 27.04 8.82 -44.32
CA MET A 189 25.77 9.33 -43.81
C MET A 189 24.58 8.85 -44.66
N GLU A 190 24.70 8.84 -45.98
CA GLU A 190 23.64 8.37 -46.88
C GLU A 190 23.33 6.88 -46.71
N GLU A 191 24.36 6.03 -46.59
CA GLU A 191 24.21 4.59 -46.39
C GLU A 191 23.67 4.27 -44.99
N LEU A 192 24.13 4.95 -43.93
CA LEU A 192 23.61 4.77 -42.58
C LEU A 192 22.12 5.13 -42.49
N LEU A 193 21.70 6.26 -43.06
CA LEU A 193 20.27 6.62 -43.10
C LEU A 193 19.44 5.61 -43.91
N ARG A 194 20.02 4.97 -44.94
CA ARG A 194 19.35 3.89 -45.68
C ARG A 194 19.18 2.65 -44.81
N VAL A 195 20.21 2.25 -44.07
CA VAL A 195 20.17 1.14 -43.12
C VAL A 195 19.12 1.39 -42.04
N MET A 196 19.12 2.57 -41.42
CA MET A 196 18.15 2.91 -40.38
C MET A 196 16.72 2.84 -40.91
N ARG A 197 16.44 3.44 -42.07
CA ARG A 197 15.11 3.36 -42.69
C ARG A 197 14.72 1.93 -42.99
N PHE A 198 15.63 1.11 -43.53
CA PHE A 198 15.36 -0.29 -43.82
C PHE A 198 14.85 -1.05 -42.59
N TRP A 199 15.48 -0.86 -41.43
CA TRP A 199 15.03 -1.50 -40.19
C TRP A 199 13.75 -0.91 -39.64
N LEU A 200 13.51 0.39 -39.80
CA LEU A 200 12.21 0.97 -39.40
C LEU A 200 11.04 0.38 -40.20
N GLU A 201 11.24 0.03 -41.47
CA GLU A 201 10.23 -0.65 -42.30
C GLU A 201 9.91 -2.08 -41.82
N THR A 202 10.69 -2.66 -40.90
CA THR A 202 10.35 -3.94 -40.27
C THR A 202 9.46 -3.78 -39.03
N GLY A 203 9.15 -2.53 -38.62
CA GLY A 203 8.29 -2.23 -37.48
C GLY A 203 9.00 -2.08 -36.14
N ILE A 204 10.34 -1.98 -36.09
CA ILE A 204 11.00 -1.66 -34.81
C ILE A 204 10.65 -0.25 -34.34
N ASP A 205 10.80 -0.02 -33.04
CA ASP A 205 10.37 1.22 -32.37
C ASP A 205 11.53 2.14 -31.99
N GLY A 206 12.77 1.69 -32.13
CA GLY A 206 13.94 2.51 -31.82
C GLY A 206 15.29 1.85 -32.05
N PHE A 207 16.32 2.66 -31.90
CA PHE A 207 17.72 2.24 -31.98
C PHE A 207 18.47 2.62 -30.71
N ARG A 208 19.30 1.70 -30.20
CA ARG A 208 20.45 2.05 -29.36
C ARG A 208 21.61 2.34 -30.29
N LEU A 209 22.14 3.56 -30.24
CA LEU A 209 23.29 3.98 -31.04
C LEU A 209 24.57 3.71 -30.24
N ASP A 210 25.37 2.76 -30.72
CA ASP A 210 26.65 2.37 -30.13
C ASP A 210 27.76 3.38 -30.44
N ALA A 211 28.67 3.57 -29.48
CA ALA A 211 29.96 4.23 -29.71
C ALA A 211 29.87 5.65 -30.29
N ILE A 212 28.75 6.35 -30.06
CA ILE A 212 28.49 7.65 -30.67
C ILE A 212 29.43 8.80 -30.25
N PRO A 213 30.18 8.76 -29.13
CA PRO A 213 31.16 9.81 -28.87
C PRO A 213 32.32 9.87 -29.85
N TYR A 214 32.51 8.84 -30.67
CA TYR A 214 33.76 8.62 -31.39
C TYR A 214 33.65 8.84 -32.91
N LEU A 215 32.51 9.32 -33.42
CA LEU A 215 32.22 9.35 -34.87
C LEU A 215 33.16 10.24 -35.71
N VAL A 216 33.79 11.25 -35.12
CA VAL A 216 34.60 12.24 -35.84
C VAL A 216 35.93 12.45 -35.14
N GLU A 217 37.01 12.50 -35.92
CA GLU A 217 38.36 12.77 -35.46
C GLU A 217 38.94 14.08 -36.01
N ARG A 218 39.66 14.82 -35.16
CA ARG A 218 40.35 16.08 -35.46
C ARG A 218 41.72 16.12 -34.76
N GLU A 219 42.72 16.59 -35.49
CA GLU A 219 44.08 16.76 -34.96
C GLU A 219 44.10 17.73 -33.77
N GLY A 220 44.87 17.41 -32.73
CA GLY A 220 44.98 18.24 -31.53
C GLY A 220 43.78 18.15 -30.58
N THR A 221 42.92 17.15 -30.74
CA THR A 221 41.77 16.88 -29.86
C THR A 221 41.81 15.44 -29.33
N ILE A 222 41.04 15.16 -28.29
CA ILE A 222 40.92 13.80 -27.75
C ILE A 222 40.05 12.87 -28.61
N ASN A 223 39.42 13.38 -29.68
CA ASN A 223 38.51 12.65 -30.58
C ASN A 223 37.31 12.00 -29.87
N GLU A 224 36.75 12.70 -28.89
CA GLU A 224 35.53 12.33 -28.19
C GLU A 224 34.64 13.56 -28.08
N ASN A 225 33.32 13.40 -28.23
CA ASN A 225 32.32 14.46 -28.05
C ASN A 225 32.55 15.70 -28.94
N LEU A 226 33.10 15.53 -30.15
CA LEU A 226 33.37 16.67 -31.03
C LEU A 226 32.06 17.32 -31.51
N PRO A 227 32.01 18.66 -31.69
CA PRO A 227 30.80 19.34 -32.16
C PRO A 227 30.23 18.77 -33.47
N GLU A 228 31.09 18.32 -34.38
CA GLU A 228 30.69 17.68 -35.63
C GLU A 228 29.95 16.35 -35.42
N THR A 229 30.32 15.57 -34.41
CA THR A 229 29.61 14.35 -33.99
C THR A 229 28.16 14.70 -33.62
N HIS A 230 27.95 15.74 -32.81
CA HIS A 230 26.62 16.21 -32.45
C HIS A 230 25.80 16.67 -33.68
N VAL A 231 26.43 17.38 -34.62
CA VAL A 231 25.77 17.78 -35.88
C VAL A 231 25.30 16.56 -36.69
N ILE A 232 26.09 15.48 -36.73
CA ILE A 232 25.71 14.23 -37.38
C ILE A 232 24.49 13.62 -36.69
N LEU A 233 24.49 13.54 -35.36
CA LEU A 233 23.37 12.99 -34.58
C LEU A 233 22.08 13.80 -34.76
N LYS A 234 22.16 15.14 -34.77
CA LYS A 234 21.01 16.02 -35.12
C LYS A 234 20.47 15.72 -36.51
N ARG A 235 21.35 15.50 -37.48
CA ARG A 235 20.96 15.15 -38.85
C ARG A 235 20.28 13.78 -38.92
N ILE A 236 20.76 12.80 -38.17
CA ILE A 236 20.10 11.49 -38.02
C ILE A 236 18.70 11.69 -37.44
N ARG A 237 18.61 12.34 -36.28
CA ARG A 237 17.34 12.60 -35.60
C ARG A 237 16.32 13.29 -36.50
N ALA A 238 16.70 14.41 -37.13
CA ALA A 238 15.82 15.14 -38.02
C ALA A 238 15.35 14.30 -39.23
N ALA A 239 16.23 13.44 -39.77
CA ALA A 239 15.88 12.58 -40.90
C ALA A 239 14.89 11.48 -40.51
N LEU A 240 14.99 10.94 -39.28
CA LEU A 240 14.06 9.94 -38.78
C LEU A 240 12.72 10.58 -38.38
N ASP A 241 12.72 11.68 -37.63
CA ASP A 241 11.49 12.38 -37.23
C ASP A 241 10.63 12.79 -38.44
N ALA A 242 11.28 13.16 -39.56
CA ALA A 242 10.58 13.53 -40.79
C ALA A 242 9.88 12.36 -41.49
N THR A 243 10.28 11.11 -41.24
CA THR A 243 9.79 9.92 -41.95
C THR A 243 9.08 8.90 -41.05
N HIS A 244 9.43 8.85 -39.77
CA HIS A 244 8.99 7.86 -38.79
C HIS A 244 8.80 8.53 -37.41
N PRO A 245 7.76 9.36 -37.23
CA PRO A 245 7.53 10.02 -35.95
C PRO A 245 7.26 8.98 -34.84
N GLY A 246 7.87 9.17 -33.67
CA GLY A 246 7.72 8.28 -32.51
C GLY A 246 8.82 7.22 -32.36
N VAL A 247 9.75 7.13 -33.31
CA VAL A 247 10.96 6.30 -33.19
C VAL A 247 11.88 6.87 -32.11
N MET A 248 12.38 6.00 -31.24
CA MET A 248 13.28 6.37 -30.14
C MET A 248 14.75 6.19 -30.54
N LEU A 249 15.62 7.09 -30.09
CA LEU A 249 17.09 6.99 -30.21
C LEU A 249 17.71 7.03 -28.82
N LEU A 250 18.43 5.98 -28.45
CA LEU A 250 19.11 5.81 -27.18
C LEU A 250 20.63 5.89 -27.38
N ALA A 251 21.23 6.92 -26.80
CA ALA A 251 22.66 7.17 -26.82
C ALA A 251 23.42 6.28 -25.82
N GLU A 252 24.42 5.54 -26.31
CA GLU A 252 25.53 5.11 -25.48
C GLU A 252 26.64 6.16 -25.49
N ALA A 253 26.63 7.02 -24.48
CA ALA A 253 27.70 7.97 -24.22
C ALA A 253 28.19 7.80 -22.77
N ASN A 254 29.15 6.90 -22.57
CA ASN A 254 29.81 6.70 -21.27
C ASN A 254 30.79 7.85 -20.98
N GLN A 255 30.25 9.00 -20.59
CA GLN A 255 30.98 10.24 -20.36
C GLN A 255 30.57 10.84 -18.99
N TRP A 256 31.18 11.97 -18.59
CA TRP A 256 30.75 12.71 -17.40
C TRP A 256 29.34 13.32 -17.60
N PRO A 257 28.58 13.61 -16.52
CA PRO A 257 27.19 14.06 -16.64
C PRO A 257 26.98 15.27 -17.57
N GLU A 258 27.88 16.25 -17.52
CA GLU A 258 27.87 17.45 -18.35
C GLU A 258 28.06 17.14 -19.84
N ASP A 259 28.91 16.18 -20.17
CA ASP A 259 29.19 15.77 -21.56
C ASP A 259 28.07 14.88 -22.09
N THR A 260 27.56 13.94 -21.28
CA THR A 260 26.42 13.10 -21.67
C THR A 260 25.16 13.93 -21.92
N ARG A 261 24.99 15.07 -21.23
CA ARG A 261 23.87 16.00 -21.46
C ARG A 261 23.85 16.53 -22.90
N GLU A 262 25.00 16.73 -23.54
CA GLU A 262 25.07 17.30 -24.89
C GLU A 262 24.40 16.41 -25.94
N TYR A 263 24.36 15.08 -25.73
CA TYR A 263 23.71 14.12 -26.62
C TYR A 263 22.18 14.21 -26.67
N PHE A 264 21.57 15.00 -25.79
CA PHE A 264 20.16 15.36 -25.91
C PHE A 264 19.94 16.60 -26.81
N GLY A 265 21.00 17.36 -27.11
CA GLY A 265 20.92 18.64 -27.80
C GLY A 265 19.97 19.61 -27.10
N GLU A 266 19.15 20.30 -27.87
CA GLU A 266 18.01 21.10 -27.38
C GLU A 266 16.69 20.31 -27.48
N GLY A 267 16.78 18.97 -27.37
CA GLY A 267 15.69 18.03 -27.67
C GLY A 267 15.70 17.52 -29.10
N ASP A 268 16.76 17.81 -29.86
CA ASP A 268 16.93 17.60 -31.30
C ASP A 268 18.04 16.58 -31.68
N GLU A 269 18.61 15.86 -30.70
CA GLU A 269 19.58 14.78 -30.90
C GLU A 269 18.97 13.42 -30.48
N CYS A 270 19.46 12.79 -29.41
CA CYS A 270 18.90 11.54 -28.91
C CYS A 270 17.73 11.80 -27.95
N HIS A 271 16.75 10.88 -27.99
CA HIS A 271 15.61 10.91 -27.08
C HIS A 271 16.02 10.45 -25.68
N MET A 272 16.93 9.48 -25.63
CA MET A 272 17.43 8.89 -24.40
C MET A 272 18.95 8.84 -24.38
N ALA A 273 19.54 8.85 -23.19
CA ALA A 273 20.94 8.51 -22.97
C ALA A 273 21.07 7.68 -21.70
N PHE A 274 22.04 6.76 -21.65
CA PHE A 274 22.33 6.01 -20.44
C PHE A 274 22.92 6.92 -19.35
N HIS A 275 22.41 6.81 -18.13
CA HIS A 275 22.96 7.54 -16.98
C HIS A 275 24.18 6.81 -16.38
N PHE A 276 25.23 6.63 -17.19
CA PHE A 276 26.50 6.00 -16.77
C PHE A 276 27.08 6.59 -15.47
N PRO A 277 27.07 7.91 -15.23
CA PRO A 277 27.65 8.46 -14.00
C PRO A 277 26.99 7.98 -12.71
N LEU A 278 25.67 7.72 -12.72
CA LEU A 278 24.91 7.33 -11.53
C LEU A 278 25.19 5.88 -11.13
N MET A 279 25.34 4.99 -12.11
CA MET A 279 25.45 3.55 -11.88
C MET A 279 26.58 3.18 -10.90
N PRO A 280 27.86 3.57 -11.09
CA PRO A 280 28.95 3.25 -10.16
C PRO A 280 28.74 3.86 -8.76
N ARG A 281 28.07 5.01 -8.68
CA ARG A 281 27.83 5.70 -7.40
C ARG A 281 26.76 4.99 -6.57
N MET A 282 25.82 4.25 -7.18
CA MET A 282 24.92 3.37 -6.44
C MET A 282 25.67 2.26 -5.72
N TYR A 283 26.59 1.57 -6.41
CA TYR A 283 27.47 0.56 -5.81
C TYR A 283 28.33 1.17 -4.70
N MET A 284 28.96 2.31 -4.97
CA MET A 284 29.81 2.98 -3.99
C MET A 284 29.04 3.43 -2.74
N ALA A 285 27.79 3.88 -2.89
CA ALA A 285 26.95 4.31 -1.78
C ALA A 285 26.58 3.16 -0.83
N ILE A 286 26.29 1.97 -1.36
CA ILE A 286 26.08 0.76 -0.55
C ILE A 286 27.38 0.35 0.14
N ALA A 287 28.50 0.31 -0.59
CA ALA A 287 29.80 -0.07 -0.03
C ALA A 287 30.27 0.87 1.10
N LYS A 288 30.04 2.18 0.96
CA LYS A 288 30.38 3.19 1.97
C LYS A 288 29.33 3.34 3.07
N GLU A 289 28.16 2.72 2.93
CA GLU A 289 26.96 2.98 3.74
C GLU A 289 26.64 4.48 3.83
N ASP A 290 26.77 5.22 2.72
CA ASP A 290 26.65 6.68 2.68
C ASP A 290 25.94 7.14 1.42
N ARG A 291 24.92 7.99 1.56
CA ARG A 291 24.14 8.54 0.44
C ARG A 291 24.90 9.53 -0.43
N PHE A 292 26.00 10.10 0.09
CA PHE A 292 26.72 11.19 -0.55
C PHE A 292 27.07 10.93 -2.04
N PRO A 293 27.64 9.78 -2.44
CA PRO A 293 27.97 9.51 -3.85
C PRO A 293 26.78 9.69 -4.80
N ILE A 294 25.60 9.21 -4.42
CA ILE A 294 24.38 9.32 -5.24
C ILE A 294 23.92 10.77 -5.28
N THR A 295 23.82 11.42 -4.12
CA THR A 295 23.32 12.80 -4.05
C THR A 295 24.26 13.81 -4.71
N ASP A 296 25.56 13.55 -4.70
CA ASP A 296 26.57 14.43 -5.28
C ASP A 296 26.55 14.35 -6.81
N ILE A 297 26.56 13.14 -7.37
CA ILE A 297 26.52 12.99 -8.83
C ILE A 297 25.21 13.51 -9.44
N LEU A 298 24.07 13.28 -8.78
CA LEU A 298 22.78 13.77 -9.26
C LEU A 298 22.60 15.29 -9.13
N ARG A 299 23.38 15.96 -8.27
CA ARG A 299 23.44 17.44 -8.23
C ARG A 299 24.30 18.02 -9.35
N GLN A 300 25.27 17.23 -9.84
CA GLN A 300 26.14 17.61 -10.94
C GLN A 300 25.49 17.33 -12.30
N THR A 301 24.56 16.35 -12.37
CA THR A 301 23.79 16.06 -13.58
C THR A 301 22.92 17.26 -13.99
N PRO A 302 23.13 17.85 -15.18
CA PRO A 302 22.32 18.97 -15.66
C PRO A 302 20.88 18.56 -15.98
N GLU A 303 19.96 19.54 -16.00
CA GLU A 303 18.59 19.34 -16.50
C GLU A 303 18.59 19.00 -17.99
N ILE A 304 17.71 18.08 -18.39
CA ILE A 304 17.54 17.61 -19.77
C ILE A 304 16.28 18.24 -20.41
N PRO A 305 16.17 18.28 -21.75
CA PRO A 305 14.97 18.78 -22.43
C PRO A 305 13.72 17.97 -22.07
N ASP A 306 12.54 18.62 -22.08
CA ASP A 306 11.26 18.01 -21.66
C ASP A 306 10.85 16.79 -22.48
N ASN A 307 11.32 16.66 -23.73
CA ASN A 307 11.08 15.50 -24.58
C ASN A 307 12.13 14.38 -24.41
N CYS A 308 13.17 14.58 -23.61
CA CYS A 308 14.25 13.62 -23.41
C CYS A 308 14.11 12.83 -22.10
N GLN A 309 14.86 11.74 -21.96
CA GLN A 309 14.81 10.88 -20.77
C GLN A 309 16.13 10.15 -20.49
N TRP A 310 16.50 10.03 -19.21
CA TRP A 310 17.60 9.16 -18.80
C TRP A 310 17.19 7.68 -18.85
N ALA A 311 18.08 6.81 -19.34
CA ALA A 311 18.00 5.37 -19.17
C ALA A 311 18.84 4.94 -17.95
N ILE A 312 18.18 4.44 -16.91
CA ILE A 312 18.82 4.02 -15.65
C ILE A 312 19.06 2.52 -15.72
N PHE A 313 20.23 2.05 -15.32
CA PHE A 313 20.58 0.63 -15.33
C PHE A 313 21.54 0.31 -14.20
N LEU A 314 21.60 -0.96 -13.80
CA LEU A 314 22.54 -1.45 -12.79
C LEU A 314 23.71 -2.18 -13.44
N ARG A 315 23.40 -3.09 -14.37
CA ARG A 315 24.35 -3.87 -15.16
C ARG A 315 23.86 -3.98 -16.60
N ASN A 316 24.75 -4.42 -17.47
CA ASN A 316 24.53 -4.64 -18.88
C ASN A 316 25.39 -5.83 -19.34
N HIS A 317 25.46 -6.03 -20.65
CA HIS A 317 26.27 -7.08 -21.29
C HIS A 317 27.79 -6.83 -21.26
N ASP A 318 28.24 -5.64 -20.84
CA ASP A 318 29.64 -5.30 -20.66
C ASP A 318 30.07 -5.41 -19.20
N GLU A 319 31.32 -5.05 -18.92
CA GLU A 319 31.77 -4.84 -17.55
C GLU A 319 31.08 -3.64 -16.90
N LEU A 320 31.10 -3.61 -15.56
CA LEU A 320 30.81 -2.41 -14.81
C LEU A 320 31.95 -1.43 -15.09
N THR A 321 31.74 -0.52 -16.03
CA THR A 321 32.74 0.47 -16.45
C THR A 321 33.06 1.43 -15.30
N LEU A 322 34.36 1.66 -15.09
CA LEU A 322 34.91 2.65 -14.15
C LEU A 322 35.80 3.64 -14.91
N GLU A 323 35.48 3.92 -16.17
CA GLU A 323 36.18 4.96 -16.95
C GLU A 323 35.86 6.35 -16.38
N MET A 324 34.57 6.65 -16.20
CA MET A 324 34.06 7.96 -15.75
C MET A 324 33.89 8.04 -14.23
N VAL A 325 34.92 7.60 -13.52
CA VAL A 325 35.10 7.80 -12.07
C VAL A 325 36.51 8.32 -11.80
N THR A 326 36.73 8.96 -10.65
CA THR A 326 38.07 9.35 -10.23
C THR A 326 38.92 8.12 -9.93
N ASP A 327 40.26 8.25 -10.00
CA ASP A 327 41.18 7.15 -9.73
C ASP A 327 40.97 6.54 -8.33
N ALA A 328 40.71 7.37 -7.32
CA ALA A 328 40.45 6.92 -5.95
C ALA A 328 39.11 6.17 -5.81
N GLU A 329 38.08 6.56 -6.56
CA GLU A 329 36.82 5.82 -6.59
C GLU A 329 36.97 4.47 -7.30
N ARG A 330 37.75 4.44 -8.40
CA ARG A 330 38.05 3.22 -9.15
C ARG A 330 38.76 2.20 -8.28
N ASP A 331 39.82 2.61 -7.59
CA ASP A 331 40.59 1.75 -6.69
C ASP A 331 39.69 1.18 -5.58
N TYR A 332 38.84 2.02 -4.98
CA TYR A 332 37.90 1.60 -3.95
C TYR A 332 36.90 0.55 -4.44
N LEU A 333 36.32 0.75 -5.64
CA LEU A 333 35.37 -0.19 -6.24
C LEU A 333 36.04 -1.51 -6.63
N TRP A 334 37.27 -1.46 -7.13
CA TRP A 334 38.07 -2.67 -7.40
C TRP A 334 38.39 -3.46 -6.13
N GLU A 335 38.77 -2.80 -5.04
CA GLU A 335 39.04 -3.46 -3.76
C GLU A 335 37.78 -4.09 -3.16
N THR A 336 36.63 -3.43 -3.33
CA THR A 336 35.35 -3.87 -2.75
C THR A 336 34.70 -4.99 -3.55
N TYR A 337 34.61 -4.84 -4.88
CA TYR A 337 33.76 -5.68 -5.74
C TYR A 337 34.54 -6.63 -6.66
N ALA A 338 35.85 -6.41 -6.84
CA ALA A 338 36.73 -7.18 -7.71
C ALA A 338 38.06 -7.55 -7.01
N SER A 339 37.92 -8.18 -5.83
CA SER A 339 39.07 -8.67 -5.05
C SER A 339 39.87 -9.74 -5.81
N ASP A 340 39.20 -10.61 -6.57
CA ASP A 340 39.87 -11.41 -7.61
C ASP A 340 40.19 -10.51 -8.81
N LYS A 341 41.49 -10.36 -9.10
CA LYS A 341 41.99 -9.56 -10.23
C LYS A 341 41.47 -10.04 -11.58
N ARG A 342 41.09 -11.32 -11.72
CA ARG A 342 40.48 -11.83 -12.97
C ARG A 342 39.12 -11.20 -13.25
N ALA A 343 38.41 -10.71 -12.24
CA ALA A 343 37.15 -10.01 -12.44
C ALA A 343 37.34 -8.58 -12.97
N ARG A 344 38.58 -8.08 -13.06
CA ARG A 344 38.92 -6.79 -13.66
C ARG A 344 39.25 -6.99 -15.13
N ILE A 345 38.79 -6.08 -15.98
CA ILE A 345 39.08 -6.03 -17.41
C ILE A 345 39.02 -4.58 -17.85
N ASN A 346 39.93 -4.13 -18.72
CA ASN A 346 40.07 -2.72 -19.08
C ASN A 346 40.09 -1.84 -17.81
N LEU A 347 39.21 -0.84 -17.74
CA LEU A 347 38.97 -0.01 -16.57
C LEU A 347 37.65 -0.35 -15.88
N GLY A 348 37.28 -1.64 -15.73
CA GLY A 348 36.01 -2.03 -15.13
C GLY A 348 35.98 -3.36 -14.39
N ILE A 349 34.77 -3.88 -14.12
CA ILE A 349 34.50 -5.12 -13.38
C ILE A 349 33.51 -6.01 -14.13
N ARG A 350 33.97 -7.14 -14.68
CA ARG A 350 33.16 -8.09 -15.48
C ARG A 350 32.38 -9.09 -14.62
N ARG A 351 31.44 -8.58 -13.82
CA ARG A 351 30.56 -9.38 -12.94
C ARG A 351 29.09 -9.01 -13.09
N ARG A 352 28.20 -9.95 -12.75
CA ARG A 352 26.74 -9.73 -12.70
C ARG A 352 26.29 -9.08 -11.39
N LEU A 353 25.04 -8.62 -11.34
CA LEU A 353 24.48 -7.92 -10.17
C LEU A 353 24.50 -8.78 -8.90
N ALA A 354 23.98 -10.00 -8.95
CA ALA A 354 23.88 -10.86 -7.77
C ALA A 354 25.26 -11.26 -7.20
N PRO A 355 26.28 -11.58 -8.03
CA PRO A 355 27.66 -11.74 -7.57
C PRO A 355 28.30 -10.47 -7.00
N LEU A 356 28.05 -9.29 -7.58
CA LEU A 356 28.49 -8.00 -7.02
C LEU A 356 27.87 -7.73 -5.65
N MET A 357 26.62 -8.13 -5.44
CA MET A 357 25.90 -8.00 -4.17
C MET A 357 26.18 -9.15 -3.19
N GLU A 358 27.14 -10.04 -3.50
CA GLU A 358 27.53 -11.18 -2.66
C GLU A 358 26.35 -12.11 -2.33
N ARG A 359 25.36 -12.21 -3.24
CA ARG A 359 24.09 -12.95 -3.06
C ARG A 359 23.20 -12.42 -1.91
N ASP A 360 23.53 -11.30 -1.26
CA ASP A 360 22.62 -10.71 -0.26
C ASP A 360 21.38 -10.18 -0.97
N ARG A 361 20.27 -10.93 -0.83
CA ARG A 361 19.00 -10.60 -1.46
C ARG A 361 18.54 -9.19 -1.15
N ARG A 362 18.76 -8.71 0.08
CA ARG A 362 18.31 -7.37 0.49
C ARG A 362 19.06 -6.27 -0.26
N ARG A 363 20.35 -6.48 -0.57
CA ARG A 363 21.12 -5.55 -1.40
C ARG A 363 20.65 -5.56 -2.85
N ILE A 364 20.30 -6.73 -3.39
CA ILE A 364 19.75 -6.86 -4.75
C ILE A 364 18.40 -6.13 -4.84
N GLU A 365 17.52 -6.31 -3.85
CA GLU A 365 16.24 -5.62 -3.79
C GLU A 365 16.42 -4.11 -3.63
N LEU A 366 17.32 -3.66 -2.76
CA LEU A 366 17.64 -2.24 -2.61
C LEU A 366 18.15 -1.62 -3.91
N MET A 367 19.07 -2.28 -4.61
CA MET A 367 19.59 -1.78 -5.89
C MET A 367 18.49 -1.69 -6.95
N ASN A 368 17.61 -2.69 -7.03
CA ASN A 368 16.45 -2.64 -7.93
C ASN A 368 15.43 -1.56 -7.49
N ALA A 369 15.20 -1.35 -6.20
CA ALA A 369 14.36 -0.25 -5.74
C ALA A 369 14.94 1.11 -6.14
N LEU A 370 16.26 1.30 -6.06
CA LEU A 370 16.90 2.52 -6.57
C LEU A 370 16.75 2.63 -8.10
N LEU A 371 17.00 1.56 -8.86
CA LEU A 371 16.80 1.52 -10.31
C LEU A 371 15.39 1.98 -10.71
N LEU A 372 14.37 1.46 -10.03
CA LEU A 372 12.97 1.67 -10.38
C LEU A 372 12.40 3.02 -9.94
N SER A 373 13.03 3.69 -8.97
CA SER A 373 12.53 4.95 -8.39
C SER A 373 13.36 6.19 -8.68
N MET A 374 14.53 6.05 -9.33
CA MET A 374 15.31 7.17 -9.85
C MET A 374 14.64 7.82 -11.09
N PRO A 375 14.93 9.09 -11.40
CA PRO A 375 14.31 9.79 -12.52
C PRO A 375 14.81 9.24 -13.85
N GLY A 376 13.98 8.44 -14.50
CA GLY A 376 14.25 7.87 -15.81
C GLY A 376 13.55 6.54 -16.06
N THR A 377 13.97 5.92 -17.16
CA THR A 377 13.44 4.65 -17.66
C THR A 377 14.40 3.52 -17.26
N PRO A 378 13.96 2.54 -16.47
CA PRO A 378 14.84 1.46 -16.02
C PRO A 378 15.12 0.47 -17.16
N VAL A 379 16.37 -0.02 -17.19
CA VAL A 379 16.85 -1.09 -18.05
C VAL A 379 17.29 -2.27 -17.19
N ILE A 380 16.67 -3.42 -17.42
CA ILE A 380 16.94 -4.69 -16.72
C ILE A 380 17.74 -5.59 -17.66
N TYR A 381 18.84 -6.15 -17.15
CA TYR A 381 19.65 -7.11 -17.91
C TYR A 381 19.13 -8.53 -17.71
N TYR A 382 18.98 -9.29 -18.80
CA TYR A 382 18.33 -10.61 -18.74
C TYR A 382 18.97 -11.53 -17.71
N GLY A 383 18.16 -12.14 -16.84
CA GLY A 383 18.59 -13.04 -15.79
C GLY A 383 18.89 -12.38 -14.44
N ASP A 384 19.00 -11.05 -14.36
CA ASP A 384 19.15 -10.36 -13.08
C ASP A 384 17.85 -10.44 -12.25
N GLU A 385 16.68 -10.57 -12.88
CA GLU A 385 15.37 -10.80 -12.25
C GLU A 385 15.26 -12.16 -11.53
N ILE A 386 16.14 -13.12 -11.86
CA ILE A 386 16.27 -14.38 -11.12
C ILE A 386 17.56 -14.42 -10.28
N GLY A 387 18.45 -13.43 -10.42
CA GLY A 387 19.72 -13.36 -9.69
C GLY A 387 20.79 -14.29 -10.27
N MET A 388 20.88 -14.39 -11.60
CA MET A 388 21.94 -15.15 -12.27
C MET A 388 23.34 -14.73 -11.84
N GLY A 389 24.24 -15.71 -11.83
CA GLY A 389 25.66 -15.51 -11.58
C GLY A 389 26.46 -15.13 -12.82
N ASP A 390 27.78 -15.15 -12.67
CA ASP A 390 28.74 -14.94 -13.76
C ASP A 390 29.77 -16.07 -13.82
N ASN A 391 30.49 -16.14 -14.94
CA ASN A 391 31.66 -17.01 -15.11
C ASN A 391 32.88 -16.20 -15.56
N ILE A 392 33.60 -15.63 -14.59
CA ILE A 392 34.80 -14.79 -14.82
C ILE A 392 35.99 -15.51 -15.50
N TYR A 393 35.90 -16.83 -15.70
CA TYR A 393 36.93 -17.62 -16.39
C TYR A 393 36.73 -17.65 -17.90
N LEU A 394 35.57 -17.21 -18.39
CA LEU A 394 35.34 -17.00 -19.82
C LEU A 394 36.13 -15.77 -20.30
N GLY A 395 36.47 -15.78 -21.59
CA GLY A 395 37.25 -14.71 -22.23
C GLY A 395 36.46 -13.41 -22.29
N ASP A 396 37.18 -12.29 -22.28
CA ASP A 396 36.60 -10.95 -22.40
C ASP A 396 35.40 -10.73 -21.44
N ARG A 397 34.22 -10.39 -21.97
CA ARG A 397 32.98 -10.09 -21.24
C ARG A 397 31.97 -11.24 -21.28
N ASP A 398 32.30 -12.38 -21.90
CA ASP A 398 31.37 -13.52 -22.04
C ASP A 398 30.89 -14.10 -20.70
N GLY A 399 31.64 -13.86 -19.62
CA GLY A 399 31.29 -14.28 -18.27
C GLY A 399 29.92 -13.81 -17.77
N VAL A 400 29.40 -12.69 -18.29
CA VAL A 400 28.06 -12.20 -17.94
C VAL A 400 26.99 -12.52 -18.99
N ARG A 401 27.40 -13.07 -20.15
CA ARG A 401 26.57 -13.35 -21.33
C ARG A 401 26.16 -14.82 -21.46
N THR A 402 26.28 -15.60 -20.38
CA THR A 402 25.94 -17.03 -20.35
C THR A 402 24.46 -17.29 -20.66
N PRO A 403 24.08 -18.49 -21.11
CA PRO A 403 22.69 -18.86 -21.37
C PRO A 403 21.73 -18.56 -20.20
N MET A 404 20.51 -18.10 -20.52
CA MET A 404 19.41 -17.88 -19.57
C MET A 404 19.01 -19.20 -18.90
N GLN A 405 18.72 -19.16 -17.60
CA GLN A 405 18.44 -20.36 -16.79
C GLN A 405 16.92 -20.55 -16.61
N TRP A 406 16.31 -21.32 -17.52
CA TRP A 406 14.87 -21.55 -17.57
C TRP A 406 14.38 -22.61 -16.58
N SER A 407 15.08 -23.74 -16.48
CA SER A 407 14.69 -24.88 -15.64
C SER A 407 15.92 -25.59 -15.08
N PRO A 408 15.78 -26.51 -14.11
CA PRO A 408 16.91 -27.31 -13.61
C PRO A 408 17.35 -28.41 -14.60
N ASP A 409 16.71 -28.52 -15.77
CA ASP A 409 17.04 -29.52 -16.77
C ASP A 409 18.40 -29.27 -17.43
N ARG A 410 18.77 -30.20 -18.31
CA ARG A 410 19.94 -30.10 -19.19
C ARG A 410 20.09 -28.70 -19.78
N ASN A 411 21.30 -28.16 -19.69
CA ASN A 411 21.69 -26.83 -20.15
C ASN A 411 20.86 -25.68 -19.51
N GLY A 412 20.30 -25.87 -18.33
CA GLY A 412 19.41 -24.89 -17.71
C GLY A 412 18.08 -24.70 -18.45
N GLY A 413 17.66 -25.69 -19.23
CA GLY A 413 16.48 -25.58 -20.09
C GLY A 413 16.64 -24.64 -21.30
N PHE A 414 17.82 -24.05 -21.52
CA PHE A 414 18.11 -23.16 -22.65
C PHE A 414 18.09 -23.86 -24.02
N SER A 415 18.67 -25.06 -24.08
CA SER A 415 18.86 -25.83 -25.33
C SER A 415 18.82 -27.34 -25.06
N ARG A 416 18.39 -28.12 -26.05
CA ARG A 416 18.48 -29.59 -26.05
C ARG A 416 19.79 -30.13 -26.65
N ALA A 417 20.67 -29.26 -27.14
CA ALA A 417 21.94 -29.62 -27.76
C ALA A 417 22.90 -30.38 -26.82
N ASP A 418 23.92 -31.01 -27.38
CA ASP A 418 25.10 -31.44 -26.61
C ASP A 418 25.67 -30.23 -25.84
N PRO A 419 25.91 -30.32 -24.51
CA PRO A 419 26.48 -29.21 -23.76
C PRO A 419 27.79 -28.67 -24.36
N ALA A 420 28.58 -29.52 -25.03
CA ALA A 420 29.82 -29.11 -25.69
C ALA A 420 29.59 -28.30 -26.99
N ARG A 421 28.36 -28.26 -27.51
CA ARG A 421 27.97 -27.48 -28.70
C ARG A 421 27.36 -26.12 -28.36
N LEU A 422 27.13 -25.81 -27.09
CA LEU A 422 26.55 -24.53 -26.70
C LEU A 422 27.48 -23.38 -27.07
N VAL A 423 26.90 -22.25 -27.48
CA VAL A 423 27.65 -21.01 -27.77
C VAL A 423 28.49 -20.57 -26.57
N LEU A 424 27.94 -20.71 -25.37
CA LEU A 424 28.59 -20.51 -24.08
C LEU A 424 28.05 -21.52 -23.07
N PRO A 425 28.85 -22.00 -22.11
CA PRO A 425 28.36 -22.87 -21.07
C PRO A 425 27.40 -22.11 -20.14
N PRO A 426 26.30 -22.73 -19.67
CA PRO A 426 25.49 -22.17 -18.60
C PRO A 426 26.30 -22.13 -17.31
N VAL A 427 25.91 -21.25 -16.38
CA VAL A 427 26.53 -21.21 -15.05
C VAL A 427 26.16 -22.50 -14.31
N ALA A 428 27.16 -23.18 -13.76
CA ALA A 428 27.02 -24.49 -13.13
C ALA A 428 27.73 -24.57 -11.76
N ASP A 429 28.09 -23.42 -11.17
CA ASP A 429 28.68 -23.41 -9.84
C ASP A 429 27.60 -23.66 -8.76
N PRO A 430 27.99 -24.07 -7.54
CA PRO A 430 27.03 -24.44 -6.49
C PRO A 430 26.14 -23.30 -5.97
N LEU A 431 26.48 -22.04 -6.23
CA LEU A 431 25.75 -20.88 -5.70
C LEU A 431 24.78 -20.29 -6.73
N TYR A 432 25.18 -20.22 -8.00
CA TYR A 432 24.40 -19.57 -9.06
C TYR A 432 23.98 -20.50 -10.19
N GLY A 433 24.35 -21.78 -10.13
CA GLY A 433 24.03 -22.75 -11.18
C GLY A 433 22.52 -22.94 -11.40
N PHE A 434 22.15 -23.29 -12.63
CA PHE A 434 20.74 -23.43 -13.05
C PHE A 434 19.94 -24.45 -12.23
N GLU A 435 20.59 -25.41 -11.55
CA GLU A 435 19.93 -26.32 -10.61
C GLU A 435 19.31 -25.59 -9.40
N ALA A 436 19.90 -24.45 -8.99
CA ALA A 436 19.45 -23.64 -7.86
C ALA A 436 18.75 -22.34 -8.29
N VAL A 437 19.18 -21.74 -9.41
CA VAL A 437 18.67 -20.45 -9.90
C VAL A 437 18.04 -20.66 -11.28
N ASN A 438 16.73 -20.80 -11.36
CA ASN A 438 16.03 -20.90 -12.64
C ASN A 438 14.61 -20.33 -12.59
N VAL A 439 14.06 -20.00 -13.75
CA VAL A 439 12.73 -19.40 -13.90
C VAL A 439 11.62 -20.33 -13.41
N GLU A 440 11.68 -21.62 -13.69
CA GLU A 440 10.66 -22.61 -13.30
C GLU A 440 10.49 -22.67 -11.77
N ALA A 441 11.60 -22.88 -11.05
CA ALA A 441 11.61 -22.91 -9.59
C ALA A 441 11.14 -21.59 -8.98
N GLN A 442 11.63 -20.45 -9.49
CA GLN A 442 11.24 -19.15 -8.97
C GLN A 442 9.82 -18.73 -9.33
N SER A 443 9.24 -19.24 -10.42
CA SER A 443 7.85 -18.94 -10.78
C SER A 443 6.86 -19.56 -9.79
N THR A 444 7.20 -20.74 -9.24
CA THR A 444 6.36 -21.44 -8.24
C THR A 444 6.52 -20.93 -6.81
N ASP A 445 7.65 -20.30 -6.48
CA ASP A 445 7.88 -19.67 -5.18
C ASP A 445 7.38 -18.21 -5.16
N ALA A 446 6.30 -17.94 -4.42
CA ALA A 446 5.73 -16.61 -4.26
C ALA A 446 6.71 -15.56 -3.68
N HIS A 447 7.75 -16.00 -2.96
CA HIS A 447 8.76 -15.15 -2.33
C HIS A 447 10.08 -15.05 -3.11
N SER A 448 10.11 -15.56 -4.34
CA SER A 448 11.30 -15.57 -5.20
C SER A 448 11.76 -14.18 -5.66
N LEU A 449 12.93 -14.10 -6.34
CA LEU A 449 13.41 -12.84 -6.94
C LEU A 449 12.55 -12.45 -8.13
N LEU A 450 12.18 -13.45 -8.92
CA LEU A 450 11.32 -13.26 -10.07
C LEU A 450 9.98 -12.66 -9.67
N ASN A 451 9.29 -13.28 -8.72
CA ASN A 451 7.96 -12.83 -8.30
C ASN A 451 8.00 -11.52 -7.52
N TRP A 452 9.07 -11.24 -6.77
CA TRP A 452 9.31 -9.91 -6.20
C TRP A 452 9.51 -8.85 -7.29
N THR A 453 10.34 -9.13 -8.30
CA THR A 453 10.62 -8.21 -9.40
C THR A 453 9.34 -7.90 -10.18
N ARG A 454 8.54 -8.91 -10.52
CA ARG A 454 7.20 -8.75 -11.13
C ARG A 454 6.32 -7.79 -10.37
N ARG A 455 6.19 -7.98 -9.04
CA ARG A 455 5.39 -7.09 -8.18
C ARG A 455 5.91 -5.66 -8.21
N MET A 456 7.23 -5.46 -8.12
CA MET A 456 7.83 -4.13 -8.12
C MET A 456 7.69 -3.41 -9.46
N LEU A 457 7.78 -4.13 -10.59
CA LEU A 457 7.55 -3.57 -11.93
C LEU A 457 6.08 -3.20 -12.15
N ALA A 458 5.16 -4.08 -11.75
CA ALA A 458 3.73 -3.78 -11.76
C ALA A 458 3.40 -2.56 -10.90
N LEU A 459 4.00 -2.45 -9.71
CA LEU A 459 3.83 -1.29 -8.83
C LEU A 459 4.35 -0.01 -9.50
N ARG A 460 5.56 -0.03 -10.07
CA ARG A 460 6.12 1.11 -10.81
C ARG A 460 5.19 1.56 -11.94
N GLY A 461 4.63 0.60 -12.69
CA GLY A 461 3.73 0.88 -13.81
C GLY A 461 2.45 1.64 -13.44
N ARG A 462 2.01 1.58 -12.17
CA ARG A 462 0.82 2.30 -11.67
C ARG A 462 1.09 3.76 -11.31
N HIS A 463 2.37 4.12 -11.12
CA HIS A 463 2.77 5.42 -10.58
C HIS A 463 3.69 6.15 -11.58
N PRO A 464 3.11 6.91 -12.53
CA PRO A 464 3.87 7.67 -13.53
C PRO A 464 4.90 8.62 -12.92
N ALA A 465 4.73 9.05 -11.66
CA ALA A 465 5.71 9.86 -10.96
C ALA A 465 7.12 9.23 -10.90
N PHE A 466 7.25 7.90 -10.97
CA PHE A 466 8.57 7.25 -11.08
C PHE A 466 9.26 7.52 -12.42
N GLY A 467 8.52 7.47 -13.53
CA GLY A 467 9.09 7.73 -14.87
C GLY A 467 9.22 9.22 -15.18
N ARG A 468 8.18 10.00 -14.88
CA ARG A 468 8.02 11.38 -15.36
C ARG A 468 8.16 12.45 -14.27
N GLY A 469 8.13 12.05 -13.00
CA GLY A 469 8.12 13.00 -11.88
C GLY A 469 9.47 13.68 -11.66
N THR A 470 9.40 14.88 -11.09
CA THR A 470 10.58 15.61 -10.60
C THR A 470 11.29 14.82 -9.49
N LEU A 471 12.54 15.18 -9.19
CA LEU A 471 13.30 14.58 -8.08
C LEU A 471 13.67 15.67 -7.07
N ARG A 472 13.25 15.50 -5.81
CA ARG A 472 13.64 16.39 -4.71
C ARG A 472 14.23 15.61 -3.54
N PHE A 473 15.53 15.78 -3.29
CA PHE A 473 16.18 15.13 -2.15
C PHE A 473 15.74 15.73 -0.82
N LEU A 474 15.50 14.84 0.15
CA LEU A 474 15.45 15.19 1.55
C LEU A 474 16.87 15.10 2.15
N SER A 475 17.12 15.89 3.19
CA SER A 475 18.44 15.97 3.82
C SER A 475 18.43 15.55 5.29
N PRO A 476 18.13 14.28 5.61
CA PRO A 476 18.26 13.80 6.97
C PRO A 476 19.71 13.86 7.46
N GLU A 477 19.88 14.03 8.77
CA GLU A 477 21.19 13.99 9.43
C GLU A 477 21.86 12.61 9.31
N ASN A 478 21.06 11.53 9.33
CA ASN A 478 21.57 10.19 9.14
C ASN A 478 21.98 9.96 7.68
N ARG A 479 23.29 10.10 7.40
CA ARG A 479 23.90 9.91 6.07
C ARG A 479 23.69 8.52 5.47
N LYS A 480 23.38 7.52 6.30
CA LYS A 480 23.11 6.15 5.86
C LYS A 480 21.74 5.99 5.20
N ILE A 481 20.86 7.00 5.30
CA ILE A 481 19.53 6.99 4.71
C ILE A 481 19.47 7.92 3.51
N LEU A 482 19.16 7.38 2.35
CA LEU A 482 18.79 8.16 1.17
C LEU A 482 17.27 8.37 1.18
N ALA A 483 16.81 9.62 1.15
CA ALA A 483 15.39 9.96 1.10
C ALA A 483 15.13 11.04 0.04
N TYR A 484 14.09 10.87 -0.77
CA TYR A 484 13.71 11.80 -1.83
C TYR A 484 12.24 11.68 -2.19
N LEU A 485 11.72 12.72 -2.84
CA LEU A 485 10.37 12.81 -3.34
C LEU A 485 10.36 12.72 -4.87
N ARG A 486 9.32 12.07 -5.40
CA ARG A 486 8.95 12.08 -6.81
C ARG A 486 7.57 12.74 -6.95
N GLU A 487 7.50 13.82 -7.73
CA GLU A 487 6.28 14.63 -7.82
C GLU A 487 5.87 14.78 -9.30
N TYR A 488 4.64 14.36 -9.64
CA TYR A 488 4.06 14.43 -10.99
C TYR A 488 2.54 14.57 -10.93
N GLU A 489 1.97 15.56 -11.62
CA GLU A 489 0.50 15.73 -11.77
C GLU A 489 -0.32 15.61 -10.46
N GLY A 490 0.22 16.08 -9.33
CA GLY A 490 -0.43 16.03 -8.02
C GLY A 490 -0.14 14.78 -7.20
N GLU A 491 0.39 13.72 -7.81
CA GLU A 491 0.95 12.56 -7.12
C GLU A 491 2.28 12.92 -6.48
N VAL A 492 2.45 12.51 -5.21
CA VAL A 492 3.68 12.72 -4.44
C VAL A 492 4.10 11.40 -3.83
N LEU A 493 5.24 10.88 -4.27
CA LEU A 493 5.85 9.66 -3.74
C LEU A 493 7.05 10.00 -2.86
N LEU A 494 7.12 9.44 -1.66
CA LEU A 494 8.26 9.51 -0.77
C LEU A 494 9.03 8.18 -0.81
N CYS A 495 10.27 8.22 -1.29
CA CYS A 495 11.18 7.09 -1.32
C CYS A 495 12.21 7.24 -0.19
N VAL A 496 12.35 6.20 0.65
CA VAL A 496 13.31 6.18 1.77
C VAL A 496 14.06 4.86 1.74
N ALA A 497 15.39 4.89 1.69
CA ALA A 497 16.24 3.73 1.51
C ALA A 497 17.40 3.73 2.51
N SER A 498 17.60 2.62 3.20
CA SER A 498 18.76 2.39 4.07
C SER A 498 19.90 1.79 3.26
N LEU A 499 21.05 2.46 3.24
CA LEU A 499 22.28 1.96 2.63
C LEU A 499 23.13 1.15 3.61
N SER A 500 22.67 1.03 4.86
CA SER A 500 23.39 0.40 5.97
C SER A 500 23.06 -1.08 6.08
N ARG A 501 24.06 -1.88 6.46
CA ARG A 501 23.87 -3.29 6.86
C ARG A 501 23.27 -3.45 8.26
N LEU A 502 23.05 -2.35 8.99
CA LEU A 502 22.50 -2.33 10.33
C LEU A 502 21.16 -1.56 10.34
N PRO A 503 20.20 -1.90 11.22
CA PRO A 503 18.98 -1.11 11.37
C PRO A 503 19.28 0.38 11.60
N GLN A 504 18.50 1.25 10.99
CA GLN A 504 18.69 2.71 11.07
C GLN A 504 17.38 3.38 11.49
N ALA A 505 17.50 4.44 12.29
CA ALA A 505 16.42 5.39 12.52
C ALA A 505 16.72 6.70 11.78
N VAL A 506 15.68 7.41 11.37
CA VAL A 506 15.78 8.69 10.68
C VAL A 506 14.60 9.58 11.01
N GLU A 507 14.87 10.87 11.17
CA GLU A 507 13.87 11.91 11.25
C GLU A 507 13.85 12.68 9.93
N LEU A 508 12.67 12.79 9.32
CA LEU A 508 12.45 13.49 8.05
C LEU A 508 11.64 14.76 8.27
N ASP A 509 12.10 15.90 7.74
CA ASP A 509 11.26 17.09 7.66
C ASP A 509 10.26 16.94 6.51
N LEU A 510 9.01 16.69 6.86
CA LEU A 510 7.88 16.58 5.94
C LEU A 510 6.82 17.65 6.23
N SER A 511 7.15 18.69 6.99
CA SER A 511 6.20 19.71 7.46
C SER A 511 5.37 20.36 6.34
N SER A 512 5.89 20.45 5.11
CA SER A 512 5.16 20.93 3.93
C SER A 512 3.98 20.06 3.51
N PHE A 513 3.89 18.83 4.02
CA PHE A 513 2.83 17.86 3.76
C PHE A 513 1.96 17.60 5.00
N GLU A 514 1.93 18.53 5.96
CA GLU A 514 1.07 18.45 7.14
C GLU A 514 -0.37 18.05 6.77
N GLY A 515 -0.92 17.09 7.50
CA GLY A 515 -2.25 16.55 7.27
C GLY A 515 -2.33 15.41 6.25
N ARG A 516 -1.31 15.22 5.40
CA ARG A 516 -1.25 14.04 4.50
C ARG A 516 -0.85 12.78 5.26
N ILE A 517 -1.33 11.64 4.77
CA ILE A 517 -1.06 10.31 5.29
C ILE A 517 -0.11 9.60 4.32
N PRO A 518 1.06 9.11 4.79
CA PRO A 518 1.89 8.22 4.00
C PRO A 518 1.24 6.83 3.91
N ILE A 519 0.99 6.34 2.70
CA ILE A 519 0.53 4.98 2.43
C ILE A 519 1.67 4.18 1.84
N GLU A 520 2.11 3.12 2.52
CA GLU A 520 3.18 2.24 2.01
C GLU A 520 2.67 1.45 0.80
N LEU A 521 3.41 1.53 -0.31
CA LEU A 521 2.92 1.11 -1.62
C LEU A 521 2.91 -0.40 -1.88
N THR A 522 3.67 -1.21 -1.14
CA THR A 522 3.70 -2.66 -1.38
C THR A 522 2.57 -3.40 -0.67
N GLY A 523 2.15 -2.94 0.51
CA GLY A 523 1.06 -3.52 1.31
C GLY A 523 -0.12 -2.60 1.56
N MET A 524 -0.14 -1.41 0.94
CA MET A 524 -1.19 -0.38 1.08
C MET A 524 -1.47 0.00 2.54
N SER A 525 -0.44 -0.03 3.37
CA SER A 525 -0.57 0.18 4.81
C SER A 525 -0.47 1.66 5.17
N PRO A 526 -1.47 2.26 5.83
CA PRO A 526 -1.39 3.64 6.27
C PRO A 526 -0.42 3.80 7.43
N PHE A 527 0.36 4.87 7.37
CA PHE A 527 1.22 5.32 8.46
C PHE A 527 0.58 6.53 9.17
N PRO A 528 1.07 6.94 10.36
CA PRO A 528 0.60 8.16 11.02
C PRO A 528 0.61 9.37 10.07
N PRO A 529 -0.42 10.23 10.07
CA PRO A 529 -0.39 11.45 9.28
C PRO A 529 0.76 12.36 9.72
N ILE A 530 1.27 13.07 8.73
CA ILE A 530 2.36 14.02 8.86
C ILE A 530 1.86 15.22 9.69
N GLY A 531 2.60 15.55 10.75
CA GLY A 531 2.38 16.75 11.56
C GLY A 531 3.46 17.80 11.31
N GLN A 532 3.58 18.75 12.24
CA GLN A 532 4.61 19.80 12.19
C GLN A 532 5.98 19.37 12.71
N LEU A 533 6.04 18.25 13.45
CA LEU A 533 7.28 17.67 13.94
C LEU A 533 7.96 16.83 12.86
N THR A 534 9.25 16.56 13.05
CA THR A 534 9.98 15.61 12.21
C THR A 534 9.33 14.23 12.25
N TYR A 535 9.31 13.58 11.10
CA TYR A 535 8.66 12.30 10.90
C TYR A 535 9.67 11.16 11.12
N LEU A 536 9.53 10.42 12.23
CA LEU A 536 10.41 9.32 12.59
C LEU A 536 10.09 8.06 11.78
N LEU A 537 11.11 7.50 11.13
CA LEU A 537 11.07 6.19 10.49
C LEU A 537 12.21 5.31 11.00
N THR A 538 11.95 3.99 11.03
CA THR A 538 12.97 2.97 11.32
C THR A 538 13.01 1.97 10.18
N LEU A 539 14.21 1.70 9.64
CA LEU A 539 14.41 0.81 8.51
C LEU A 539 15.32 -0.37 8.90
N PRO A 540 15.02 -1.60 8.44
CA PRO A 540 15.93 -2.74 8.61
C PRO A 540 17.20 -2.57 7.75
N PRO A 541 18.21 -3.43 7.93
CA PRO A 541 19.37 -3.51 7.03
C PRO A 541 18.98 -3.56 5.56
N TYR A 542 19.48 -2.63 4.77
CA TYR A 542 19.17 -2.48 3.34
C TYR A 542 17.67 -2.34 2.99
N GLY A 543 16.82 -2.07 3.99
CA GLY A 543 15.39 -1.88 3.78
C GLY A 543 15.08 -0.57 3.07
N PHE A 544 13.96 -0.53 2.36
CA PHE A 544 13.42 0.67 1.76
C PHE A 544 11.90 0.75 1.96
N PHE A 545 11.36 1.95 1.83
CA PHE A 545 9.93 2.21 1.75
C PHE A 545 9.65 3.14 0.57
N TRP A 546 8.55 2.87 -0.13
CA TRP A 546 7.91 3.84 -1.01
C TRP A 546 6.53 4.16 -0.44
N PHE A 547 6.27 5.45 -0.22
CA PHE A 547 4.98 5.92 0.25
C PHE A 547 4.32 6.80 -0.78
N GLN A 548 3.01 6.70 -0.96
CA GLN A 548 2.20 7.77 -1.55
C GLN A 548 1.71 8.70 -0.44
N LEU A 549 1.86 10.01 -0.62
CA LEU A 549 1.41 11.01 0.36
C LEU A 549 0.03 11.55 -0.06
N THR A 550 -1.05 11.03 0.54
CA THR A 550 -2.44 11.36 0.19
C THR A 550 -3.17 12.14 1.29
N ALA A 551 -4.15 12.95 0.91
CA ALA A 551 -5.04 13.65 1.85
C ALA A 551 -6.35 12.87 2.13
N ASP A 552 -6.67 11.87 1.29
CA ASP A 552 -7.99 11.21 1.25
C ASP A 552 -7.99 9.79 1.88
N ALA A 553 -7.00 9.46 2.70
CA ALA A 553 -6.96 8.18 3.41
C ALA A 553 -7.43 8.30 4.86
N ASP A 554 -7.93 7.19 5.40
CA ASP A 554 -8.16 7.09 6.84
C ASP A 554 -6.82 6.81 7.56
N PRO A 555 -6.56 7.49 8.70
CA PRO A 555 -5.38 7.20 9.50
C PRO A 555 -5.45 5.76 10.07
N PRO A 556 -4.32 5.19 10.51
CA PRO A 556 -4.30 3.83 11.05
C PRO A 556 -5.31 3.67 12.18
N ALA A 557 -6.10 2.59 12.17
CA ALA A 557 -7.18 2.38 13.14
C ALA A 557 -6.71 2.37 14.61
N TRP A 558 -5.46 1.97 14.85
CA TRP A 558 -4.83 1.98 16.17
C TRP A 558 -4.40 3.39 16.63
N ARG A 559 -4.32 4.37 15.73
CA ARG A 559 -3.97 5.75 16.06
C ARG A 559 -5.21 6.48 16.56
N THR A 560 -5.21 6.78 17.85
CA THR A 560 -6.19 7.71 18.43
C THR A 560 -5.72 9.14 18.19
N ALA A 561 -6.56 9.98 17.57
CA ALA A 561 -6.29 11.41 17.50
C ALA A 561 -6.21 11.96 18.94
N PRO A 562 -5.19 12.75 19.30
CA PRO A 562 -5.12 13.33 20.63
C PRO A 562 -6.36 14.22 20.87
N PRO A 563 -6.91 14.25 22.10
CA PRO A 563 -8.02 15.13 22.44
C PRO A 563 -7.63 16.59 22.17
N GLU A 564 -8.56 17.36 21.61
CA GLU A 564 -8.30 18.75 21.27
C GLU A 564 -8.15 19.59 22.56
N GLN A 565 -7.03 20.30 22.69
CA GLN A 565 -6.76 21.17 23.84
C GLN A 565 -7.53 22.51 23.72
N LEU A 566 -7.82 23.13 24.86
CA LEU A 566 -8.29 24.51 24.89
C LEU A 566 -7.11 25.45 24.58
N PRO A 567 -7.29 26.44 23.69
CA PRO A 567 -6.20 27.35 23.31
C PRO A 567 -5.76 28.25 24.48
N ASP A 568 -6.69 28.65 25.34
CA ASP A 568 -6.42 29.45 26.54
C ASP A 568 -7.01 28.78 27.79
N LEU A 569 -6.19 28.61 28.83
CA LEU A 569 -6.61 28.02 30.11
C LEU A 569 -6.75 29.10 31.20
N LEU A 570 -7.98 29.34 31.64
CA LEU A 570 -8.28 30.26 32.74
C LEU A 570 -7.79 29.70 34.08
N THR A 571 -7.23 30.57 34.94
CA THR A 571 -6.74 30.16 36.27
C THR A 571 -7.79 30.37 37.36
N MET A 572 -8.15 29.29 38.07
CA MET A 572 -9.04 29.31 39.22
C MET A 572 -8.27 29.12 40.54
N VAL A 573 -8.74 29.75 41.62
CA VAL A 573 -8.03 29.71 42.92
C VAL A 573 -8.89 29.06 43.99
N ILE A 574 -8.61 27.80 44.30
CA ILE A 574 -9.31 27.07 45.38
C ILE A 574 -8.56 27.24 46.72
N ARG A 575 -9.31 27.22 47.83
CA ARG A 575 -8.74 27.34 49.18
C ARG A 575 -8.58 25.98 49.83
N ARG A 576 -9.60 25.13 49.76
CA ARG A 576 -9.67 23.88 50.53
C ARG A 576 -9.72 22.65 49.65
N SER A 577 -10.67 22.58 48.72
CA SER A 577 -10.88 21.42 47.87
C SER A 577 -11.58 21.79 46.57
N LEU A 578 -11.77 20.81 45.68
CA LEU A 578 -12.54 20.97 44.45
C LEU A 578 -14.03 21.30 44.70
N LEU A 579 -14.54 21.12 45.93
CA LEU A 579 -15.91 21.53 46.27
C LEU A 579 -16.09 23.05 46.20
N ASP A 580 -14.99 23.82 46.38
CA ASP A 580 -14.98 25.28 46.21
C ASP A 580 -15.38 25.70 44.79
N LEU A 581 -15.34 24.79 43.79
CA LEU A 581 -15.79 25.06 42.42
C LEU A 581 -17.32 25.21 42.33
N VAL A 582 -18.07 24.56 43.23
CA VAL A 582 -19.53 24.60 43.32
C VAL A 582 -20.00 25.54 44.44
N ASP A 583 -19.26 25.57 45.56
CA ASP A 583 -19.65 26.31 46.76
C ASP A 583 -19.40 27.83 46.63
N GLU A 584 -18.40 28.26 45.86
CA GLU A 584 -18.07 29.68 45.68
C GLU A 584 -18.73 30.25 44.40
N PRO A 585 -19.62 31.26 44.52
CA PRO A 585 -20.39 31.80 43.39
C PRO A 585 -19.55 32.33 42.22
N GLY A 586 -18.35 32.84 42.50
CA GLY A 586 -17.44 33.34 41.47
C GLY A 586 -16.87 32.23 40.60
N HIS A 587 -16.45 31.11 41.20
CA HIS A 587 -15.93 29.95 40.48
C HIS A 587 -17.02 29.27 39.65
N ALA A 588 -18.21 29.08 40.23
CA ALA A 588 -19.34 28.49 39.53
C ALA A 588 -19.74 29.29 38.28
N ARG A 589 -19.67 30.63 38.35
CA ARG A 589 -19.97 31.50 37.20
C ARG A 589 -18.94 31.37 36.07
N ILE A 590 -17.65 31.38 36.39
CA ILE A 590 -16.56 31.23 35.40
C ILE A 590 -16.63 29.84 34.74
N LEU A 591 -16.79 28.78 35.56
CA LEU A 591 -16.94 27.43 35.04
C LEU A 591 -18.13 27.32 34.08
N SER A 592 -19.27 27.90 34.47
CA SER A 592 -20.51 27.73 33.70
C SER A 592 -20.57 28.58 32.43
N GLY A 593 -19.96 29.77 32.45
CA GLY A 593 -20.03 30.72 31.34
C GLY A 593 -18.90 30.60 30.33
N GLU A 594 -17.69 30.27 30.78
CA GLU A 594 -16.48 30.38 29.95
C GLU A 594 -15.81 29.03 29.71
N ILE A 595 -15.66 28.20 30.76
CA ILE A 595 -14.87 26.96 30.68
C ILE A 595 -15.68 25.78 30.12
N LEU A 596 -16.80 25.43 30.76
CA LEU A 596 -17.56 24.22 30.42
C LEU A 596 -18.14 24.25 29.01
N PRO A 597 -18.76 25.34 28.51
CA PRO A 597 -19.28 25.36 27.13
C PRO A 597 -18.18 25.12 26.09
N ALA A 598 -17.02 25.78 26.23
CA ALA A 598 -15.89 25.63 25.31
C ALA A 598 -15.21 24.26 25.42
N TYR A 599 -15.15 23.70 26.63
CA TYR A 599 -14.63 22.36 26.86
C TYR A 599 -15.52 21.31 26.19
N LEU A 600 -16.83 21.33 26.47
CA LEU A 600 -17.80 20.34 25.99
C LEU A 600 -17.87 20.29 24.46
N SER A 601 -17.83 21.44 23.77
CA SER A 601 -17.88 21.49 22.31
C SER A 601 -16.70 20.75 21.63
N LYS A 602 -15.56 20.63 22.32
CA LYS A 602 -14.37 19.93 21.81
C LYS A 602 -14.38 18.42 22.12
N ARG A 603 -15.28 17.93 22.98
CA ARG A 603 -15.32 16.51 23.40
C ARG A 603 -16.14 15.65 22.45
N ARG A 604 -15.65 14.47 22.08
CA ARG A 604 -16.39 13.52 21.23
C ARG A 604 -17.58 12.86 21.93
N TRP A 605 -17.50 12.63 23.24
CA TRP A 605 -18.60 12.06 24.02
C TRP A 605 -19.79 13.02 24.22
N PHE A 606 -19.65 14.31 23.91
CA PHE A 606 -20.74 15.26 24.00
C PHE A 606 -21.66 15.09 22.77
N GLY A 607 -22.86 14.53 22.97
CA GLY A 607 -23.75 14.10 21.88
C GLY A 607 -24.49 15.21 21.15
N ALA A 608 -24.55 16.42 21.72
CA ALA A 608 -25.34 17.55 21.18
C ALA A 608 -24.48 18.59 20.42
N LYS A 609 -23.47 18.14 19.66
CA LYS A 609 -22.53 19.04 18.95
C LYS A 609 -23.18 19.96 17.93
N ASP A 610 -24.28 19.52 17.34
CA ASP A 610 -24.99 20.25 16.28
C ASP A 610 -25.90 21.37 16.84
N GLN A 611 -25.98 21.49 18.18
CA GLN A 611 -26.82 22.45 18.87
C GLN A 611 -25.97 23.45 19.66
N ALA A 612 -26.32 24.73 19.58
CA ALA A 612 -25.65 25.76 20.37
C ALA A 612 -25.92 25.55 21.87
N VAL A 613 -24.86 25.33 22.65
CA VAL A 613 -24.92 25.24 24.12
C VAL A 613 -25.24 26.63 24.68
N GLN A 614 -26.43 26.79 25.29
CA GLN A 614 -26.84 28.07 25.88
C GLN A 614 -26.20 28.30 27.25
N ALA A 615 -26.06 27.24 28.04
CA ALA A 615 -25.37 27.23 29.32
C ALA A 615 -24.94 25.80 29.68
N ALA A 616 -23.83 25.65 30.39
CA ALA A 616 -23.44 24.39 31.02
C ALA A 616 -23.12 24.66 32.49
N ARG A 617 -23.69 23.93 33.44
CA ARG A 617 -23.56 24.21 34.88
C ARG A 617 -23.09 22.98 35.63
N LEU A 618 -22.08 23.14 36.49
CA LEU A 618 -21.71 22.12 37.47
C LEU A 618 -22.68 22.18 38.66
N ILE A 619 -23.65 21.27 38.69
CA ILE A 619 -24.75 21.24 39.67
C ILE A 619 -24.28 20.63 40.99
N SER A 620 -23.49 19.57 40.91
CA SER A 620 -22.96 18.87 42.07
C SER A 620 -21.54 18.40 41.80
N ALA A 621 -20.78 18.25 42.88
CA ALA A 621 -19.47 17.61 42.87
C ALA A 621 -19.40 16.74 44.14
N THR A 622 -19.33 15.43 43.96
CA THR A 622 -19.36 14.48 45.08
C THR A 622 -18.01 13.74 45.15
N PRO A 623 -17.31 13.73 46.30
CA PRO A 623 -16.04 13.00 46.42
C PRO A 623 -16.19 11.51 46.13
N ILE A 624 -15.21 10.93 45.43
CA ILE A 624 -15.13 9.48 45.24
C ILE A 624 -14.36 8.88 46.44
N PRO A 625 -14.91 7.91 47.18
CA PRO A 625 -14.20 7.21 48.24
C PRO A 625 -12.86 6.65 47.75
N PHE A 626 -11.83 6.75 48.59
CA PHE A 626 -10.47 6.24 48.28
C PHE A 626 -9.77 6.88 47.08
N ALA A 627 -10.33 7.94 46.47
CA ALA A 627 -9.71 8.73 45.41
C ALA A 627 -9.47 10.17 45.88
N ASP A 628 -8.39 10.37 46.64
CA ASP A 628 -8.05 11.69 47.18
C ASP A 628 -7.91 12.75 46.07
N GLY A 629 -8.66 13.84 46.22
CA GLY A 629 -8.63 14.96 45.27
C GLY A 629 -9.39 14.72 43.97
N VAL A 630 -10.20 13.67 43.87
CA VAL A 630 -11.12 13.41 42.74
C VAL A 630 -12.57 13.59 43.19
N VAL A 631 -13.34 14.35 42.42
CA VAL A 631 -14.79 14.51 42.62
C VAL A 631 -15.55 14.11 41.36
N LEU A 632 -16.69 13.46 41.53
CA LEU A 632 -17.61 13.14 40.46
C LEU A 632 -18.55 14.34 40.26
N GLY A 633 -18.39 15.06 39.15
CA GLY A 633 -19.19 16.23 38.81
C GLY A 633 -20.42 15.87 37.99
N GLU A 634 -21.57 16.42 38.37
CA GLU A 634 -22.82 16.36 37.58
C GLU A 634 -23.04 17.70 36.90
N LEU A 635 -23.21 17.67 35.58
CA LEU A 635 -23.43 18.81 34.72
C LEU A 635 -24.87 18.87 34.22
N GLU A 636 -25.47 20.05 34.25
CA GLU A 636 -26.69 20.37 33.51
C GLU A 636 -26.32 21.20 32.28
N VAL A 637 -26.64 20.71 31.09
CA VAL A 637 -26.43 21.41 29.83
C VAL A 637 -27.77 21.87 29.27
N VAL A 638 -27.93 23.17 29.09
CA VAL A 638 -29.15 23.80 28.56
C VAL A 638 -29.01 23.96 27.05
N LEU A 639 -29.88 23.28 26.32
CA LEU A 639 -29.99 23.30 24.86
C LEU A 639 -31.25 24.08 24.44
N PRO A 640 -31.43 24.44 23.16
CA PRO A 640 -32.55 25.28 22.73
C PRO A 640 -33.95 24.75 23.07
N ASN A 641 -34.15 23.43 23.06
CA ASN A 641 -35.48 22.81 23.22
C ASN A 641 -35.63 21.97 24.50
N HIS A 642 -34.54 21.62 25.17
CA HIS A 642 -34.52 20.74 26.35
C HIS A 642 -33.23 20.94 27.17
N SER A 643 -33.06 20.18 28.25
CA SER A 643 -31.82 20.14 29.02
C SER A 643 -31.38 18.69 29.21
N GLU A 644 -30.07 18.48 29.21
CA GLU A 644 -29.43 17.17 29.33
C GLU A 644 -28.52 17.13 30.55
N SER A 645 -28.37 15.95 31.14
CA SER A 645 -27.51 15.71 32.30
C SER A 645 -26.28 14.93 31.90
N TYR A 646 -25.10 15.47 32.20
CA TYR A 646 -23.82 14.84 31.88
C TYR A 646 -22.98 14.62 33.13
N GLN A 647 -22.03 13.69 33.06
CA GLN A 647 -21.04 13.45 34.09
C GLN A 647 -19.64 13.89 33.64
N LEU A 648 -18.97 14.64 34.52
CA LEU A 648 -17.59 15.03 34.35
C LEU A 648 -16.85 14.86 35.69
N PRO A 649 -16.08 13.78 35.87
CA PRO A 649 -15.14 13.69 36.98
C PRO A 649 -14.14 14.86 36.89
N LEU A 650 -13.76 15.43 38.02
CA LEU A 650 -12.80 16.53 38.11
C LEU A 650 -11.66 16.13 39.04
N ALA A 651 -10.44 16.41 38.61
CA ALA A 651 -9.23 16.22 39.40
C ALA A 651 -8.23 17.36 39.17
N VAL A 652 -7.23 17.46 40.05
CA VAL A 652 -6.10 18.37 39.87
C VAL A 652 -4.85 17.59 39.51
N ALA A 653 -4.28 17.89 38.35
CA ALA A 653 -2.98 17.39 37.91
C ALA A 653 -1.90 18.44 38.24
N TRP A 654 -1.20 18.27 39.35
CA TRP A 654 -0.25 19.27 39.87
C TRP A 654 1.07 19.29 39.09
N ASP A 655 1.62 20.47 38.84
CA ASP A 655 2.88 20.62 38.08
C ASP A 655 4.08 19.94 38.78
N ASP A 656 4.07 19.92 40.12
CA ASP A 656 5.10 19.27 40.94
C ASP A 656 5.07 17.73 40.88
N ALA A 657 3.98 17.17 40.35
CA ALA A 657 3.76 15.73 40.23
C ALA A 657 4.01 15.19 38.80
N HIS A 658 4.51 16.02 37.87
CA HIS A 658 4.73 15.66 36.46
C HIS A 658 3.48 15.04 35.81
N PRO A 659 2.44 15.86 35.54
CA PRO A 659 1.14 15.35 35.11
C PRO A 659 1.23 14.64 33.76
N SER A 660 0.48 13.53 33.62
CA SER A 660 0.45 12.74 32.39
C SER A 660 0.04 13.59 31.18
N ALA A 661 0.50 13.21 29.98
CA ALA A 661 0.13 13.91 28.74
C ALA A 661 -1.39 13.97 28.55
N LEU A 662 -2.11 12.90 28.90
CA LEU A 662 -3.57 12.84 28.83
C LEU A 662 -4.24 13.87 29.77
N ALA A 663 -3.73 14.04 30.99
CA ALA A 663 -4.24 15.04 31.94
C ALA A 663 -3.99 16.47 31.46
N GLN A 664 -2.92 16.71 30.70
CA GLN A 664 -2.66 18.00 30.06
C GLN A 664 -3.58 18.21 28.84
N GLN A 665 -3.81 17.17 28.04
CA GLN A 665 -4.71 17.20 26.88
C GLN A 665 -6.18 17.42 27.26
N LEU A 666 -6.62 16.88 28.39
CA LEU A 666 -7.98 17.03 28.93
C LEU A 666 -8.11 18.18 29.94
N ALA A 667 -7.15 19.11 29.97
CA ALA A 667 -7.21 20.26 30.86
C ALA A 667 -8.38 21.19 30.51
N LEU A 668 -9.20 21.49 31.52
CA LEU A 668 -10.28 22.48 31.47
C LEU A 668 -9.77 23.89 31.78
N GLY A 669 -8.77 23.99 32.66
CA GLY A 669 -8.22 25.26 33.12
C GLY A 669 -6.98 25.05 33.97
N ARG A 670 -6.40 26.15 34.44
CA ARG A 670 -5.35 26.15 35.47
C ARG A 670 -6.00 26.27 36.84
N ILE A 671 -5.40 25.64 37.84
CA ILE A 671 -5.87 25.73 39.22
C ILE A 671 -4.71 26.01 40.17
N ARG A 672 -4.95 26.86 41.17
CA ARG A 672 -3.98 27.20 42.21
C ARG A 672 -4.57 26.93 43.59
N GLN A 673 -3.80 26.23 44.43
CA GLN A 673 -4.08 26.06 45.85
C GLN A 673 -2.85 26.46 46.67
N GLY A 674 -2.92 27.61 47.34
CA GLY A 674 -1.79 28.20 48.05
C GLY A 674 -0.59 28.43 47.11
N ARG A 675 0.50 27.69 47.34
CA ARG A 675 1.74 27.73 46.53
C ARG A 675 1.78 26.74 45.37
N ARG A 676 0.84 25.79 45.30
CA ARG A 676 0.80 24.76 44.26
C ARG A 676 -0.05 25.24 43.09
N VAL A 677 0.42 24.99 41.88
CA VAL A 677 -0.29 25.24 40.63
C VAL A 677 -0.35 23.94 39.84
N GLY A 678 -1.42 23.75 39.09
CA GLY A 678 -1.62 22.60 38.22
C GLY A 678 -2.73 22.83 37.22
N PHE A 679 -3.15 21.76 36.57
CA PHE A 679 -4.28 21.74 35.66
C PHE A 679 -5.52 21.20 36.38
N LEU A 680 -6.65 21.89 36.23
CA LEU A 680 -7.97 21.30 36.45
C LEU A 680 -8.27 20.46 35.22
N THR A 681 -8.36 19.15 35.38
CA THR A 681 -8.54 18.19 34.27
C THR A 681 -9.77 17.33 34.50
N ASP A 682 -10.20 16.63 33.45
CA ASP A 682 -11.09 15.48 33.59
C ASP A 682 -10.45 14.44 34.52
N GLY A 683 -11.15 14.09 35.60
CA GLY A 683 -10.72 13.10 36.58
C GLY A 683 -10.57 11.70 36.01
N PHE A 684 -11.16 11.42 34.84
CA PHE A 684 -10.89 10.19 34.08
C PHE A 684 -9.41 10.02 33.76
N ALA A 685 -8.65 11.11 33.58
CA ALA A 685 -7.24 11.08 33.20
C ALA A 685 -6.25 10.72 34.33
N VAL A 686 -6.75 10.57 35.57
CA VAL A 686 -5.90 10.30 36.74
C VAL A 686 -6.15 8.90 37.30
N GLU A 687 -5.09 8.16 37.61
CA GLU A 687 -5.20 6.78 38.12
C GLU A 687 -5.99 6.68 39.43
N ALA A 688 -5.94 7.74 40.25
CA ALA A 688 -6.66 7.79 41.53
C ALA A 688 -8.16 7.53 41.37
N MET A 689 -8.78 7.96 40.26
CA MET A 689 -10.18 7.70 39.98
C MET A 689 -10.44 6.20 39.80
N ALA A 690 -9.67 5.54 38.94
CA ALA A 690 -9.83 4.11 38.64
C ALA A 690 -9.68 3.26 39.92
N ARG A 691 -8.63 3.54 40.71
CA ARG A 691 -8.34 2.84 41.96
C ARG A 691 -9.43 3.07 43.01
N GLY A 692 -9.87 4.33 43.19
CA GLY A 692 -10.92 4.65 44.15
C GLY A 692 -12.27 4.02 43.82
N VAL A 693 -12.62 3.93 42.53
CA VAL A 693 -13.84 3.22 42.09
C VAL A 693 -13.79 1.74 42.48
N LEU A 694 -12.69 1.03 42.20
CA LEU A 694 -12.56 -0.39 42.55
C LEU A 694 -12.60 -0.63 44.06
N HIS A 695 -11.87 0.17 44.84
CA HIS A 695 -11.90 0.07 46.31
C HIS A 695 -13.29 0.41 46.86
N GLY A 696 -13.94 1.44 46.33
CA GLY A 696 -15.30 1.83 46.69
C GLY A 696 -16.31 0.71 46.46
N LEU A 697 -16.20 0.00 45.32
CA LEU A 697 -17.04 -1.16 45.00
C LEU A 697 -16.78 -2.35 45.93
N ARG A 698 -15.51 -2.65 46.24
CA ARG A 698 -15.16 -3.75 47.15
C ARG A 698 -15.70 -3.51 48.56
N ASP A 699 -15.54 -2.29 49.06
CA ASP A 699 -16.01 -1.89 50.39
C ASP A 699 -17.52 -1.54 50.41
N ARG A 700 -18.19 -1.59 49.25
CA ARG A 700 -19.62 -1.28 49.07
C ARG A 700 -19.99 0.08 49.68
N SER A 701 -19.13 1.07 49.41
CA SER A 701 -19.18 2.39 50.02
C SER A 701 -20.40 3.20 49.61
N ARG A 702 -20.79 4.15 50.48
CA ARG A 702 -21.86 5.13 50.22
C ARG A 702 -21.39 6.53 50.56
N THR A 703 -21.61 7.47 49.65
CA THR A 703 -21.26 8.89 49.84
C THR A 703 -22.45 9.77 49.51
N THR A 704 -22.90 10.57 50.47
CA THR A 704 -24.03 11.50 50.27
C THR A 704 -23.50 12.85 49.79
N GLY A 705 -23.98 13.30 48.63
CA GLY A 705 -23.71 14.59 48.02
C GLY A 705 -24.90 15.55 48.12
N ARG A 706 -24.85 16.66 47.36
CA ARG A 706 -25.94 17.67 47.31
C ARG A 706 -27.20 17.17 46.58
N THR A 707 -27.04 16.35 45.56
CA THR A 707 -28.12 15.90 44.65
C THR A 707 -28.68 14.53 44.99
N GLY A 708 -28.05 13.81 45.91
CA GLY A 708 -28.45 12.47 46.31
C GLY A 708 -27.29 11.67 46.91
N THR A 709 -27.38 10.34 46.83
CA THR A 709 -26.36 9.42 47.37
C THR A 709 -25.70 8.65 46.24
N LEU A 710 -24.37 8.65 46.22
CA LEU A 710 -23.56 7.75 45.40
C LEU A 710 -23.42 6.41 46.12
N GLU A 711 -23.78 5.33 45.43
CA GLU A 711 -23.74 3.96 45.92
C GLU A 711 -22.79 3.13 45.06
N PHE A 712 -21.81 2.51 45.71
CA PHE A 712 -20.86 1.60 45.07
C PHE A 712 -21.34 0.17 45.30
N LEU A 713 -21.78 -0.50 44.24
CA LEU A 713 -22.47 -1.79 44.30
C LEU A 713 -21.61 -2.89 43.66
N GLY A 714 -20.60 -3.37 44.40
CA GLY A 714 -19.73 -4.48 43.99
C GLY A 714 -20.41 -5.85 44.06
N THR A 715 -20.04 -6.74 43.13
CA THR A 715 -20.44 -8.15 43.11
C THR A 715 -19.44 -9.03 43.88
N GLU A 716 -19.80 -10.26 44.20
CA GLU A 716 -18.90 -11.21 44.88
C GLU A 716 -17.68 -11.59 44.04
N LEU A 717 -17.78 -11.48 42.69
CA LEU A 717 -16.66 -11.70 41.78
C LEU A 717 -15.54 -10.67 41.95
N LEU A 718 -15.87 -9.45 42.39
CA LEU A 718 -14.87 -8.42 42.65
C LEU A 718 -14.02 -8.76 43.89
N ASP A 719 -14.61 -9.42 44.88
CA ASP A 719 -13.94 -9.75 46.15
C ASP A 719 -12.82 -10.79 45.97
N SER A 720 -12.86 -11.58 44.89
CA SER A 720 -11.85 -12.60 44.56
C SER A 720 -10.70 -12.10 43.68
N LEU A 721 -10.77 -10.85 43.19
CA LEU A 721 -9.74 -10.27 42.33
C LEU A 721 -8.60 -9.64 43.15
N ASP A 722 -7.37 -9.83 42.71
CA ASP A 722 -6.20 -9.13 43.24
C ASP A 722 -6.10 -7.73 42.64
N ILE A 723 -6.62 -6.72 43.35
CA ILE A 723 -6.61 -5.32 42.95
C ILE A 723 -5.46 -4.61 43.67
N SER A 724 -4.23 -4.98 43.34
CA SER A 724 -3.04 -4.37 43.94
C SER A 724 -2.78 -2.96 43.35
N GLY A 725 -2.09 -2.13 44.12
CA GLY A 725 -1.67 -0.80 43.68
C GLY A 725 -0.67 -0.79 42.52
N GLU A 726 -0.09 -1.94 42.17
CA GLU A 726 0.95 -2.08 41.15
C GLU A 726 0.40 -2.34 39.74
N LEU A 727 -0.89 -2.69 39.62
CA LEU A 727 -1.51 -2.93 38.32
C LEU A 727 -1.50 -1.64 37.47
N PRO A 728 -1.04 -1.71 36.20
CA PRO A 728 -1.01 -0.56 35.31
C PRO A 728 -2.44 -0.17 34.90
N VAL A 729 -2.67 1.13 34.73
CA VAL A 729 -3.93 1.66 34.19
C VAL A 729 -3.71 2.01 32.72
N HIS A 730 -4.56 1.46 31.86
CA HIS A 730 -4.52 1.71 30.41
C HIS A 730 -5.83 2.35 29.96
N TRP A 731 -5.76 3.56 29.44
CA TRP A 731 -6.93 4.26 28.90
C TRP A 731 -7.22 3.76 27.49
N LEU A 732 -8.44 3.25 27.26
CA LEU A 732 -8.89 2.89 25.93
C LEU A 732 -9.19 4.17 25.15
N SER A 733 -8.87 4.17 23.84
CA SER A 733 -8.85 5.32 22.93
C SER A 733 -9.81 6.44 23.35
N ALA A 734 -9.23 7.61 23.67
CA ALA A 734 -9.92 8.76 24.22
C ALA A 734 -11.14 9.19 23.36
N GLU A 735 -12.31 9.09 23.98
CA GLU A 735 -13.61 9.66 23.59
C GLU A 735 -14.38 8.95 22.45
N GLN A 736 -15.06 7.84 22.79
CA GLN A 736 -16.33 7.44 22.15
C GLN A 736 -17.51 8.12 22.87
N SER A 737 -18.76 7.63 22.73
CA SER A 737 -19.93 8.11 23.51
C SER A 737 -19.73 7.98 25.03
N ASN A 738 -18.94 7.00 25.46
CA ASN A 738 -18.52 6.79 26.85
C ASN A 738 -16.98 6.72 26.96
N SER A 739 -16.42 6.84 28.17
CA SER A 739 -14.96 6.78 28.40
C SER A 739 -14.58 5.51 29.15
N SER A 740 -13.66 4.71 28.62
CA SER A 740 -13.31 3.41 29.21
C SER A 740 -11.82 3.27 29.48
N LEU A 741 -11.46 2.57 30.55
CA LEU A 741 -10.08 2.22 30.89
C LEU A 741 -9.98 0.79 31.42
N LEU A 742 -8.80 0.19 31.31
CA LEU A 742 -8.43 -1.10 31.86
C LEU A 742 -7.51 -0.91 33.07
N VAL A 743 -7.68 -1.76 34.08
CA VAL A 743 -6.78 -1.87 35.23
C VAL A 743 -6.19 -3.27 35.20
N GLY A 744 -4.91 -3.35 34.79
CA GLY A 744 -4.25 -4.62 34.45
C GLY A 744 -5.10 -5.46 33.48
N ASP A 745 -5.12 -6.77 33.73
CA ASP A 745 -5.96 -7.74 33.02
C ASP A 745 -7.16 -8.19 33.85
N VAL A 746 -7.57 -7.41 34.87
CA VAL A 746 -8.60 -7.83 35.83
C VAL A 746 -9.91 -7.08 35.68
N ALA A 747 -9.89 -5.78 35.39
CA ALA A 747 -11.10 -4.96 35.36
C ALA A 747 -11.10 -3.91 34.25
N MET A 748 -12.26 -3.73 33.62
CA MET A 748 -12.59 -2.63 32.72
C MET A 748 -13.56 -1.69 33.43
N ILE A 749 -13.25 -0.39 33.44
CA ILE A 749 -14.11 0.66 33.99
C ILE A 749 -14.65 1.48 32.83
N LYS A 750 -15.97 1.51 32.67
CA LYS A 750 -16.70 2.29 31.68
C LYS A 750 -17.46 3.43 32.37
N LEU A 751 -17.10 4.65 32.02
CA LEU A 751 -17.68 5.89 32.54
C LEU A 751 -18.84 6.33 31.65
N ILE A 752 -20.06 6.33 32.20
CA ILE A 752 -21.25 6.79 31.48
C ILE A 752 -21.27 8.32 31.48
N ARG A 753 -21.17 8.94 30.31
CA ARG A 753 -21.05 10.40 30.16
C ARG A 753 -22.40 11.09 30.13
N HIS A 754 -23.38 10.55 29.42
CA HIS A 754 -24.75 11.07 29.40
C HIS A 754 -25.60 10.32 30.44
N ILE A 755 -26.08 11.03 31.44
CA ILE A 755 -26.83 10.46 32.57
C ILE A 755 -28.31 10.37 32.21
N PHE A 756 -28.85 9.15 32.25
CA PHE A 756 -30.28 8.89 32.10
C PHE A 756 -30.90 8.41 33.41
N PRO A 757 -32.07 8.93 33.83
CA PRO A 757 -32.82 8.38 34.96
C PRO A 757 -33.43 7.02 34.58
N GLY A 758 -33.16 5.99 35.40
CA GLY A 758 -33.68 4.64 35.20
C GLY A 758 -32.61 3.56 35.26
N ILE A 759 -33.04 2.32 35.00
CA ILE A 759 -32.16 1.15 34.97
C ILE A 759 -31.40 1.16 33.64
N HIS A 760 -30.07 1.11 33.70
CA HIS A 760 -29.22 1.05 32.52
C HIS A 760 -29.23 -0.36 31.90
N PRO A 761 -29.52 -0.51 30.59
CA PRO A 761 -29.71 -1.81 29.94
C PRO A 761 -28.46 -2.69 30.03
N GLU A 762 -27.26 -2.12 29.86
CA GLU A 762 -26.02 -2.89 29.92
C GLU A 762 -25.78 -3.51 31.30
N VAL A 763 -26.03 -2.76 32.39
CA VAL A 763 -25.86 -3.29 33.75
C VAL A 763 -26.90 -4.36 34.04
N GLU A 764 -28.16 -4.13 33.67
CA GLU A 764 -29.25 -5.09 33.86
C GLU A 764 -28.96 -6.41 33.12
N MET A 765 -28.56 -6.33 31.85
CA MET A 765 -28.22 -7.48 31.01
C MET A 765 -27.00 -8.24 31.54
N THR A 766 -25.87 -7.55 31.73
CA THR A 766 -24.64 -8.21 32.17
C THR A 766 -24.79 -8.82 33.57
N ARG A 767 -25.54 -8.19 34.48
CA ARG A 767 -25.87 -8.76 35.79
C ARG A 767 -26.67 -10.05 35.66
N TYR A 768 -27.64 -10.10 34.76
CA TYR A 768 -28.44 -11.30 34.50
C TYR A 768 -27.58 -12.42 33.91
N LEU A 769 -26.81 -12.13 32.86
CA LEU A 769 -25.93 -13.10 32.18
C LEU A 769 -24.85 -13.65 33.10
N THR A 770 -24.24 -12.80 33.93
CA THR A 770 -23.24 -13.21 34.93
C THR A 770 -23.83 -14.20 35.94
N ARG A 771 -25.07 -13.96 36.39
CA ARG A 771 -25.77 -14.88 37.32
C ARG A 771 -26.20 -16.18 36.65
N ALA A 772 -26.53 -16.12 35.36
CA ALA A 772 -26.90 -17.29 34.57
C ALA A 772 -25.69 -18.14 34.16
N GLY A 773 -24.45 -17.66 34.36
CA GLY A 773 -23.22 -18.37 34.02
C GLY A 773 -22.91 -18.37 32.52
N TYR A 774 -23.24 -17.29 31.81
CA TYR A 774 -22.87 -17.14 30.40
C TYR A 774 -21.43 -16.63 30.28
N ASP A 775 -20.51 -17.50 29.84
CA ASP A 775 -19.07 -17.25 29.87
C ASP A 775 -18.56 -16.36 28.70
N HIS A 776 -19.35 -16.17 27.65
CA HIS A 776 -18.93 -15.46 26.43
C HIS A 776 -19.28 -13.96 26.45
N THR A 777 -19.23 -13.36 27.64
CA THR A 777 -19.32 -11.91 27.85
C THR A 777 -18.51 -11.49 29.07
N ALA A 778 -18.18 -10.20 29.18
CA ALA A 778 -17.48 -9.68 30.34
C ALA A 778 -18.36 -9.77 31.60
N PRO A 779 -17.94 -10.47 32.68
CA PRO A 779 -18.75 -10.57 33.89
C PRO A 779 -18.86 -9.21 34.58
N LEU A 780 -20.02 -8.92 35.16
CA LEU A 780 -20.21 -7.68 35.92
C LEU A 780 -19.51 -7.75 37.28
N LEU A 781 -18.55 -6.87 37.51
CA LEU A 781 -17.84 -6.72 38.79
C LEU A 781 -18.51 -5.70 39.70
N GLY A 782 -19.20 -4.70 39.15
CA GLY A 782 -19.97 -3.75 39.94
C GLY A 782 -20.49 -2.58 39.14
N GLU A 783 -21.28 -1.73 39.81
CA GLU A 783 -21.74 -0.46 39.26
C GLU A 783 -21.68 0.64 40.32
N VAL A 784 -21.41 1.88 39.89
CA VAL A 784 -21.60 3.07 40.70
C VAL A 784 -22.87 3.75 40.24
N ALA A 785 -23.81 3.94 41.15
CA ALA A 785 -25.10 4.54 40.86
C ALA A 785 -25.36 5.76 41.76
N HIS A 786 -26.09 6.73 41.21
CA HIS A 786 -26.65 7.85 41.95
C HIS A 786 -28.13 7.61 42.22
N THR A 787 -28.54 7.78 43.47
CA THR A 787 -29.94 7.78 43.89
C THR A 787 -30.31 9.20 44.31
N ASP A 788 -31.16 9.87 43.54
CA ASP A 788 -31.59 11.24 43.79
C ASP A 788 -32.56 11.34 44.99
N SER A 789 -32.89 12.56 45.41
CA SER A 789 -33.82 12.79 46.54
C SER A 789 -35.24 12.27 46.31
N SER A 790 -35.63 11.98 45.06
CA SER A 790 -36.92 11.38 44.71
C SER A 790 -36.87 9.84 44.68
N GLY A 791 -35.70 9.26 44.96
CA GLY A 791 -35.47 7.82 44.90
C GLY A 791 -35.26 7.28 43.49
N ARG A 792 -35.11 8.14 42.48
CA ARG A 792 -34.78 7.72 41.12
C ARG A 792 -33.28 7.42 41.04
N ARG A 793 -32.96 6.29 40.42
CA ARG A 793 -31.60 5.79 40.31
C ARG A 793 -31.07 5.96 38.89
N SER A 794 -29.79 6.32 38.77
CA SER A 794 -29.04 6.43 37.52
C SER A 794 -27.68 5.75 37.64
N THR A 795 -27.29 4.96 36.66
CA THR A 795 -25.95 4.37 36.58
C THR A 795 -24.95 5.41 36.06
N LEU A 796 -23.80 5.51 36.72
CA LEU A 796 -22.74 6.48 36.40
C LEU A 796 -21.46 5.80 35.90
N ILE A 797 -21.13 4.64 36.47
CA ILE A 797 -19.92 3.88 36.15
C ILE A 797 -20.28 2.39 36.15
N ILE A 798 -19.82 1.67 35.14
CA ILE A 798 -19.94 0.22 35.02
C ILE A 798 -18.55 -0.38 35.13
N VAL A 799 -18.39 -1.44 35.92
CA VAL A 799 -17.13 -2.18 36.05
C VAL A 799 -17.35 -3.63 35.69
N GLN A 800 -16.61 -4.10 34.69
CA GLN A 800 -16.68 -5.45 34.13
C GLN A 800 -15.31 -6.14 34.21
N GLY A 801 -15.27 -7.46 34.09
CA GLY A 801 -14.01 -8.19 33.96
C GLY A 801 -13.27 -7.78 32.69
N ALA A 802 -11.94 -7.63 32.76
CA ALA A 802 -11.16 -7.34 31.56
C ALA A 802 -11.04 -8.60 30.68
N ILE A 803 -11.17 -8.44 29.36
CA ILE A 803 -11.04 -9.52 28.38
C ILE A 803 -9.75 -9.31 27.61
N ARG A 804 -8.84 -10.29 27.66
CA ARG A 804 -7.67 -10.31 26.77
C ARG A 804 -8.14 -10.62 25.35
N ASN A 805 -7.84 -9.73 24.41
CA ASN A 805 -8.35 -9.83 23.04
C ASN A 805 -7.34 -9.27 22.02
N GLN A 806 -7.58 -9.56 20.75
CA GLN A 806 -6.76 -9.16 19.60
C GLN A 806 -7.35 -7.94 18.85
N GLY A 807 -8.34 -7.26 19.44
CA GLY A 807 -9.13 -6.19 18.83
C GLY A 807 -10.58 -6.59 18.54
N ASP A 808 -11.32 -5.68 17.93
CA ASP A 808 -12.68 -5.91 17.47
C ASP A 808 -12.72 -6.79 16.22
N ALA A 809 -13.81 -7.54 16.06
CA ALA A 809 -13.98 -8.48 14.96
C ALA A 809 -14.08 -7.77 13.60
N TRP A 810 -14.55 -6.52 13.53
CA TRP A 810 -14.66 -5.79 12.26
C TRP A 810 -13.29 -5.56 11.63
N ASN A 811 -12.38 -4.91 12.35
CA ASN A 811 -11.04 -4.60 11.87
C ASN A 811 -10.23 -5.88 11.61
N TRP A 812 -10.35 -6.88 12.50
CA TRP A 812 -9.68 -8.16 12.32
C TRP A 812 -10.15 -8.87 11.06
N MET A 813 -11.46 -9.00 10.84
CA MET A 813 -11.99 -9.68 9.65
C MET A 813 -11.68 -8.91 8.36
N LEU A 814 -11.78 -7.58 8.35
CA LEU A 814 -11.55 -6.78 7.14
C LEU A 814 -10.11 -6.92 6.63
N ASN A 815 -9.14 -6.79 7.54
CA ASN A 815 -7.72 -6.90 7.19
C ASN A 815 -7.36 -8.31 6.69
N ASN A 816 -7.88 -9.35 7.35
CA ASN A 816 -7.63 -10.73 6.96
C ASN A 816 -8.31 -11.10 5.63
N LEU A 817 -9.54 -10.60 5.39
CA LEU A 817 -10.26 -10.81 4.14
C LEU A 817 -9.52 -10.17 2.96
N ARG A 818 -9.06 -8.94 3.12
CA ARG A 818 -8.27 -8.23 2.10
C ARG A 818 -6.98 -8.98 1.78
N ARG A 819 -6.19 -9.31 2.81
CA ARG A 819 -4.95 -10.09 2.64
C ARG A 819 -5.16 -11.41 1.94
N GLY A 820 -6.17 -12.19 2.34
CA GLY A 820 -6.47 -13.48 1.70
C GLY A 820 -6.93 -13.33 0.24
N ALA A 821 -7.67 -12.26 -0.07
CA ALA A 821 -8.07 -11.97 -1.45
C ALA A 821 -6.87 -11.58 -2.33
N ASP A 822 -5.92 -10.81 -1.79
CA ASP A 822 -4.72 -10.39 -2.51
C ASP A 822 -3.74 -11.57 -2.71
N GLU A 823 -3.61 -12.46 -1.72
CA GLU A 823 -2.85 -13.72 -1.84
C GLU A 823 -3.41 -14.64 -2.94
N LEU A 824 -4.72 -14.66 -3.15
CA LEU A 824 -5.34 -15.46 -4.22
C LEU A 824 -5.05 -14.92 -5.62
N VAL A 825 -4.98 -13.60 -5.80
CA VAL A 825 -4.62 -12.97 -7.08
C VAL A 825 -3.16 -13.25 -7.46
N LEU A 826 -2.29 -13.41 -6.46
CA LEU A 826 -0.86 -13.66 -6.65
C LEU A 826 -0.51 -15.11 -7.01
N ASN A 827 -1.44 -16.06 -6.79
CA ASN A 827 -1.27 -17.48 -7.09
C ASN A 827 -1.99 -17.81 -8.41
N ASP A 828 -1.36 -18.63 -9.27
CA ASP A 828 -1.78 -18.93 -10.65
C ASP A 828 -3.32 -19.14 -10.81
N PRO A 829 -4.02 -18.38 -11.67
CA PRO A 829 -5.47 -18.47 -11.88
C PRO A 829 -5.95 -19.85 -12.38
N ALA A 830 -5.03 -20.72 -12.83
CA ALA A 830 -5.32 -22.11 -13.16
C ALA A 830 -5.59 -23.01 -11.94
N VAL A 831 -5.20 -22.60 -10.74
CA VAL A 831 -5.48 -23.31 -9.49
C VAL A 831 -6.79 -22.77 -8.95
N GLN A 832 -7.84 -23.60 -8.91
CA GLN A 832 -9.05 -23.24 -8.17
C GLN A 832 -8.65 -22.83 -6.75
N PRO A 833 -9.05 -21.64 -6.26
CA PRO A 833 -8.82 -21.26 -4.87
C PRO A 833 -9.32 -22.38 -3.98
N ASP A 834 -8.41 -23.08 -3.30
CA ASP A 834 -8.84 -24.03 -2.28
C ASP A 834 -9.52 -23.20 -1.18
N ASP A 835 -10.66 -23.65 -0.67
CA ASP A 835 -11.47 -22.93 0.35
C ASP A 835 -10.69 -22.66 1.66
N ASP A 836 -9.45 -23.14 1.75
CA ASP A 836 -8.54 -23.03 2.88
C ASP A 836 -8.14 -21.59 3.23
N VAL A 837 -8.01 -20.68 2.26
CA VAL A 837 -7.53 -19.30 2.52
C VAL A 837 -8.46 -18.56 3.49
N PHE A 838 -9.78 -18.73 3.34
CA PHE A 838 -10.79 -18.09 4.20
C PHE A 838 -11.34 -18.98 5.30
N ARG A 839 -10.85 -20.22 5.44
CA ARG A 839 -11.36 -21.21 6.41
C ARG A 839 -11.33 -20.69 7.85
N SER A 840 -10.28 -19.97 8.24
CA SER A 840 -10.16 -19.38 9.57
C SER A 840 -11.22 -18.30 9.83
N LEU A 841 -11.50 -17.44 8.85
CA LEU A 841 -12.54 -16.42 8.92
C LEU A 841 -13.94 -17.03 9.00
N ILE A 842 -14.23 -18.02 8.14
CA ILE A 842 -15.52 -18.72 8.15
C ILE A 842 -15.73 -19.45 9.48
N SER A 843 -14.70 -20.09 10.03
CA SER A 843 -14.77 -20.75 11.35
C SER A 843 -15.05 -19.77 12.48
N PHE A 844 -14.46 -18.57 12.42
CA PHE A 844 -14.73 -17.51 13.39
C PHE A 844 -16.17 -16.99 13.29
N VAL A 845 -16.70 -16.79 12.07
CA VAL A 845 -18.09 -16.38 11.87
C VAL A 845 -19.08 -17.44 12.37
N ALA A 846 -18.78 -18.73 12.16
CA ALA A 846 -19.55 -19.82 12.76
C ALA A 846 -19.51 -19.75 14.30
N MET A 847 -18.34 -19.46 14.88
CA MET A 847 -18.20 -19.29 16.33
C MET A 847 -19.08 -18.15 16.86
N VAL A 848 -19.12 -17.01 16.16
CA VAL A 848 -20.03 -15.90 16.51
C VAL A 848 -21.50 -16.36 16.49
N GLY A 849 -21.90 -17.15 15.49
CA GLY A 849 -23.24 -17.74 15.40
C GLY A 849 -23.59 -18.64 16.58
N LEU A 850 -22.65 -19.50 16.97
CA LEU A 850 -22.76 -20.35 18.14
C LEU A 850 -22.96 -19.52 19.42
N ARG A 851 -22.10 -18.53 19.66
CA ARG A 851 -22.14 -17.69 20.89
C ARG A 851 -23.42 -16.87 20.99
N LEU A 852 -23.89 -16.29 19.88
CA LEU A 852 -25.15 -15.55 19.85
C LEU A 852 -26.35 -16.48 20.11
N GLY A 853 -26.34 -17.70 19.56
CA GLY A 853 -27.41 -18.67 19.82
C GLY A 853 -27.44 -19.12 21.28
N GLU A 854 -26.29 -19.38 21.89
CA GLU A 854 -26.17 -19.70 23.33
C GLU A 854 -26.68 -18.56 24.20
N LEU A 855 -26.38 -17.30 23.84
CA LEU A 855 -26.92 -16.12 24.51
C LEU A 855 -28.46 -16.11 24.48
N HIS A 856 -29.05 -16.32 23.30
CA HIS A 856 -30.51 -16.34 23.14
C HIS A 856 -31.17 -17.50 23.91
N VAL A 857 -30.52 -18.66 23.98
CA VAL A 857 -31.00 -19.79 24.80
C VAL A 857 -31.06 -19.40 26.29
N VAL A 858 -30.05 -18.71 26.81
CA VAL A 858 -30.04 -18.19 28.19
C VAL A 858 -31.16 -17.17 28.40
N LEU A 859 -31.39 -16.28 27.45
CA LEU A 859 -32.43 -15.24 27.53
C LEU A 859 -33.86 -15.77 27.31
N ALA A 860 -34.00 -16.95 26.69
CA ALA A 860 -35.27 -17.65 26.52
C ALA A 860 -35.67 -18.52 27.72
N ALA A 861 -34.76 -18.70 28.70
CA ALA A 861 -35.04 -19.50 29.88
C ALA A 861 -36.11 -18.86 30.78
N LYS A 862 -36.99 -19.68 31.37
CA LYS A 862 -38.01 -19.21 32.31
C LYS A 862 -37.34 -18.67 33.57
N THR A 863 -37.70 -17.45 33.95
CA THR A 863 -37.16 -16.75 35.12
C THR A 863 -38.27 -16.04 35.89
N GLY A 864 -38.05 -15.86 37.20
CA GLY A 864 -38.90 -15.04 38.06
C GLY A 864 -38.63 -13.53 37.94
N ASP A 865 -37.59 -13.13 37.18
CA ASP A 865 -37.32 -11.74 36.85
C ASP A 865 -38.25 -11.29 35.71
N GLU A 866 -39.18 -10.39 36.01
CA GLU A 866 -40.18 -9.89 35.04
C GLU A 866 -39.51 -9.23 33.82
N ALA A 867 -38.35 -8.57 33.98
CA ALA A 867 -37.66 -7.90 32.90
C ALA A 867 -37.11 -8.88 31.86
N PHE A 868 -36.75 -10.10 32.29
CA PHE A 868 -36.20 -11.17 31.45
C PHE A 868 -37.18 -12.29 31.15
N SER A 869 -38.34 -12.33 31.81
CA SER A 869 -39.36 -13.36 31.57
C SER A 869 -39.85 -13.31 30.10
N PRO A 870 -39.63 -14.37 29.30
CA PRO A 870 -40.02 -14.38 27.89
C PRO A 870 -41.53 -14.23 27.70
N VAL A 871 -41.93 -13.56 26.62
CA VAL A 871 -43.35 -13.33 26.28
C VAL A 871 -43.61 -13.87 24.88
N VAL A 872 -44.76 -14.50 24.65
CA VAL A 872 -45.19 -14.89 23.29
C VAL A 872 -45.96 -13.73 22.68
N SER A 873 -45.53 -13.27 21.51
CA SER A 873 -46.15 -12.13 20.82
C SER A 873 -47.63 -12.35 20.51
N GLY A 874 -48.49 -11.45 20.96
CA GLY A 874 -49.91 -11.36 20.60
C GLY A 874 -50.19 -10.28 19.54
N ASP A 875 -51.45 -9.90 19.40
CA ASP A 875 -51.87 -8.86 18.43
C ASP A 875 -51.20 -7.51 18.68
N SER A 876 -51.10 -7.08 19.94
CA SER A 876 -50.52 -5.79 20.31
C SER A 876 -49.04 -5.69 19.96
N GLU A 877 -48.26 -6.75 20.24
CA GLU A 877 -46.82 -6.76 20.00
C GLU A 877 -46.52 -6.83 18.49
N VAL A 878 -47.31 -7.60 17.73
CA VAL A 878 -47.16 -7.70 16.27
C VAL A 878 -47.49 -6.36 15.60
N GLU A 879 -48.54 -5.67 16.02
CA GLU A 879 -48.87 -4.34 15.47
C GLU A 879 -47.81 -3.29 15.82
N ALA A 880 -47.21 -3.35 17.01
CA ALA A 880 -46.08 -2.51 17.37
C ALA A 880 -44.86 -2.78 16.47
N MET A 881 -44.54 -4.05 16.21
CA MET A 881 -43.43 -4.45 15.34
C MET A 881 -43.64 -4.02 13.88
N LYS A 882 -44.86 -4.20 13.34
CA LYS A 882 -45.23 -3.68 12.02
C LYS A 882 -44.99 -2.19 11.91
N LYS A 883 -45.48 -1.43 12.89
CA LYS A 883 -45.36 0.02 12.89
C LYS A 883 -43.89 0.45 12.95
N ALA A 884 -43.06 -0.24 13.74
CA ALA A 884 -41.63 0.02 13.82
C ALA A 884 -40.94 -0.24 12.47
N VAL A 885 -41.08 -1.44 11.92
CA VAL A 885 -40.41 -1.85 10.67
C VAL A 885 -40.88 -1.02 9.47
N SER A 886 -42.19 -0.86 9.27
CA SER A 886 -42.73 -0.04 8.17
C SER A 886 -42.40 1.44 8.35
N GLY A 887 -42.37 1.92 9.60
CA GLY A 887 -42.01 3.30 9.94
C GLY A 887 -40.55 3.61 9.61
N GLU A 888 -39.63 2.69 9.92
CA GLU A 888 -38.21 2.85 9.62
C GLU A 888 -37.95 2.87 8.11
N VAL A 889 -38.59 1.97 7.36
CA VAL A 889 -38.54 1.98 5.88
C VAL A 889 -39.06 3.29 5.31
N ALA A 890 -40.22 3.77 5.78
CA ALA A 890 -40.79 5.04 5.34
C ALA A 890 -39.87 6.23 5.70
N TYR A 891 -39.26 6.21 6.89
CA TYR A 891 -38.34 7.25 7.32
C TYR A 891 -37.07 7.28 6.46
N ALA A 892 -36.47 6.13 6.18
CA ALA A 892 -35.33 6.01 5.27
C ALA A 892 -35.67 6.59 3.88
N MET A 893 -36.81 6.21 3.30
CA MET A 893 -37.27 6.76 2.02
C MET A 893 -37.48 8.28 2.07
N SER A 894 -37.95 8.83 3.19
CA SER A 894 -38.08 10.29 3.34
C SER A 894 -36.71 11.00 3.36
N LYS A 895 -35.70 10.43 4.03
CA LYS A 895 -34.33 10.96 4.03
C LYS A 895 -33.65 10.83 2.68
N LEU A 896 -34.05 9.83 1.92
CA LEU A 896 -33.67 9.65 0.54
C LEU A 896 -34.36 10.64 -0.43
N ASP A 897 -35.52 11.19 -0.08
CA ASP A 897 -36.22 12.20 -0.89
C ASP A 897 -35.73 13.63 -0.56
N GLU A 898 -35.29 13.87 0.68
CA GLU A 898 -34.74 15.15 1.16
C GLU A 898 -33.33 15.50 0.61
N ARG A 899 -32.74 14.65 -0.24
CA ARG A 899 -31.38 14.82 -0.79
C ARG A 899 -31.33 15.96 -1.82
N GLU A 900 -30.22 16.70 -1.87
CA GLU A 900 -30.02 17.75 -2.89
C GLU A 900 -29.94 17.17 -4.31
N GLN A 901 -30.49 17.89 -5.31
CA GLN A 901 -30.56 17.50 -6.74
C GLN A 901 -29.19 17.37 -7.46
N ASN A 902 -28.06 17.46 -6.74
CA ASN A 902 -26.69 17.33 -7.27
C ASN A 902 -25.96 16.09 -6.70
N ALA A 903 -26.70 15.02 -6.35
CA ALA A 903 -26.12 13.78 -5.84
C ALA A 903 -25.28 13.04 -6.90
N ASP A 904 -24.39 12.16 -6.43
CA ASP A 904 -23.61 11.24 -7.25
C ASP A 904 -24.56 10.41 -8.16
N PRO A 905 -24.37 10.38 -9.49
CA PRO A 905 -25.22 9.63 -10.41
C PRO A 905 -25.37 8.14 -10.04
N ALA A 906 -24.36 7.54 -9.39
CA ALA A 906 -24.41 6.16 -8.93
C ALA A 906 -25.42 5.95 -7.78
N ILE A 907 -25.58 6.96 -6.91
CA ILE A 907 -26.55 6.92 -5.81
C ILE A 907 -27.98 7.03 -6.36
N ASP A 908 -28.20 7.91 -7.34
CA ASP A 908 -29.51 8.11 -7.96
C ASP A 908 -29.98 6.85 -8.71
N LEU A 909 -29.06 6.13 -9.37
CA LEU A 909 -29.35 4.87 -10.05
C LEU A 909 -29.94 3.81 -9.09
N LEU A 910 -29.43 3.74 -7.86
CA LEU A 910 -29.93 2.81 -6.83
C LEU A 910 -31.17 3.34 -6.10
N ALA A 911 -31.27 4.66 -5.93
CA ALA A 911 -32.29 5.30 -5.13
C ALA A 911 -33.64 5.44 -5.84
N ALA A 912 -33.65 5.82 -7.12
CA ALA A 912 -34.88 6.15 -7.83
C ALA A 912 -35.88 4.97 -7.88
N PRO A 913 -35.48 3.72 -8.20
CA PRO A 913 -36.39 2.58 -8.20
C PRO A 913 -37.02 2.31 -6.82
N LEU A 914 -36.28 2.56 -5.74
CA LEU A 914 -36.77 2.37 -4.37
C LEU A 914 -37.78 3.47 -3.99
N LEU A 915 -37.53 4.73 -4.36
CA LEU A 915 -38.41 5.86 -4.08
C LEU A 915 -39.75 5.76 -4.81
N GLU A 916 -39.77 5.23 -6.03
CA GLU A 916 -40.99 4.94 -6.80
C GLU A 916 -41.88 3.90 -6.09
N ARG A 917 -41.26 2.94 -5.39
CA ARG A 917 -41.94 1.83 -4.71
C ARG A 917 -42.09 2.02 -3.20
N ARG A 918 -41.83 3.23 -2.67
CA ARG A 918 -41.78 3.49 -1.21
C ARG A 918 -42.99 2.98 -0.41
N SER A 919 -44.20 3.10 -0.95
CA SER A 919 -45.43 2.62 -0.28
C SER A 919 -45.51 1.09 -0.28
N GLU A 920 -45.17 0.46 -1.42
CA GLU A 920 -45.14 -0.99 -1.57
C GLU A 920 -44.10 -1.63 -0.64
N LEU A 921 -42.93 -1.00 -0.51
CA LEU A 921 -41.84 -1.45 0.36
C LEU A 921 -42.23 -1.38 1.84
N ALA A 922 -42.90 -0.31 2.27
CA ALA A 922 -43.39 -0.18 3.64
C ALA A 922 -44.49 -1.22 3.95
N GLU A 923 -45.39 -1.50 3.00
CA GLU A 923 -46.40 -2.55 3.12
C GLU A 923 -45.79 -3.96 3.17
N LEU A 924 -44.81 -4.25 2.30
CA LEU A 924 -44.06 -5.51 2.28
C LEU A 924 -43.40 -5.76 3.65
N ALA A 925 -42.73 -4.75 4.20
CA ALA A 925 -42.07 -4.87 5.49
C ALA A 925 -43.07 -5.15 6.63
N GLY A 926 -44.25 -4.52 6.60
CA GLY A 926 -45.34 -4.79 7.53
C GLY A 926 -45.95 -6.19 7.36
N MET A 927 -46.10 -6.69 6.13
CA MET A 927 -46.55 -8.07 5.87
C MET A 927 -45.55 -9.12 6.38
N LEU A 928 -44.25 -8.86 6.26
CA LEU A 928 -43.21 -9.75 6.78
C LEU A 928 -43.24 -9.78 8.32
N ALA A 929 -43.37 -8.61 8.96
CA ALA A 929 -43.47 -8.49 10.42
C ALA A 929 -44.69 -9.23 11.01
N GLU A 930 -45.79 -9.40 10.26
CA GLU A 930 -46.93 -10.23 10.69
C GLU A 930 -46.53 -11.68 10.98
N SER A 931 -45.48 -12.19 10.32
CA SER A 931 -44.97 -13.55 10.55
C SER A 931 -44.35 -13.72 11.95
N ALA A 932 -44.12 -12.63 12.69
CA ALA A 932 -43.66 -12.69 14.08
C ALA A 932 -44.77 -13.12 15.05
N ARG A 933 -46.02 -13.25 14.61
CA ARG A 933 -47.14 -13.70 15.43
C ARG A 933 -46.88 -15.06 16.07
N HIS A 934 -47.25 -15.18 17.36
CA HIS A 934 -47.01 -16.36 18.19
C HIS A 934 -45.54 -16.81 18.27
N THR A 935 -44.58 -15.88 18.13
CA THR A 935 -43.16 -16.16 18.34
C THR A 935 -42.70 -15.66 19.71
N LEU A 936 -41.60 -16.23 20.21
CA LEU A 936 -41.02 -15.83 21.49
C LEU A 936 -40.34 -14.45 21.36
N MET A 937 -40.61 -13.60 22.34
CA MET A 937 -39.95 -12.33 22.54
C MET A 937 -39.16 -12.39 23.85
N THR A 938 -37.87 -12.05 23.76
CA THR A 938 -36.93 -12.05 24.89
C THR A 938 -36.27 -10.69 24.98
N ARG A 939 -35.43 -10.50 26.01
CA ARG A 939 -34.38 -9.48 25.90
C ARG A 939 -33.41 -9.90 24.79
N THR A 940 -32.85 -8.90 24.11
CA THR A 940 -31.86 -9.07 23.03
C THR A 940 -30.71 -8.10 23.28
N HIS A 941 -29.62 -8.23 22.52
CA HIS A 941 -28.53 -7.25 22.48
C HIS A 941 -29.04 -5.90 21.97
N GLY A 942 -29.82 -5.91 20.89
CA GLY A 942 -30.54 -4.75 20.38
C GLY A 942 -29.75 -3.82 19.44
N ASP A 943 -28.46 -4.09 19.20
CA ASP A 943 -27.65 -3.42 18.17
C ASP A 943 -26.47 -4.28 17.69
N PHE A 944 -26.63 -5.61 17.65
CA PHE A 944 -25.53 -6.55 17.45
C PHE A 944 -24.83 -6.43 16.09
N HIS A 945 -23.52 -6.17 16.09
CA HIS A 945 -22.68 -6.08 14.87
C HIS A 945 -21.21 -6.45 15.17
N LEU A 946 -20.36 -6.62 14.14
CA LEU A 946 -18.96 -7.06 14.30
C LEU A 946 -18.12 -6.16 15.23
N GLY A 947 -18.38 -4.84 15.26
CA GLY A 947 -17.72 -3.93 16.19
C GLY A 947 -18.04 -4.14 17.69
N GLN A 948 -19.03 -4.96 18.03
CA GLN A 948 -19.41 -5.32 19.42
C GLN A 948 -18.94 -6.73 19.80
N ILE A 949 -17.99 -7.27 19.03
CA ILE A 949 -17.43 -8.60 19.24
C ILE A 949 -15.92 -8.44 19.38
N LEU A 950 -15.37 -8.99 20.46
CA LEU A 950 -13.93 -9.09 20.67
C LEU A 950 -13.42 -10.46 20.20
N VAL A 951 -12.29 -10.45 19.49
CA VAL A 951 -11.60 -11.68 19.08
C VAL A 951 -10.67 -12.13 20.20
N SER A 952 -10.93 -13.29 20.82
CA SER A 952 -10.18 -13.78 22.00
C SER A 952 -9.74 -15.22 21.79
N GLU A 953 -8.44 -15.45 21.56
CA GLU A 953 -7.77 -16.77 21.48
C GLU A 953 -8.63 -17.93 20.93
N GLY A 954 -9.21 -17.75 19.74
CA GLY A 954 -10.00 -18.79 19.05
C GLY A 954 -11.51 -18.79 19.39
N ASP A 955 -11.99 -17.80 20.13
CA ASP A 955 -13.41 -17.61 20.47
C ASP A 955 -13.86 -16.16 20.25
N ALA A 956 -15.18 -15.93 20.34
CA ALA A 956 -15.83 -14.64 20.21
C ALA A 956 -16.47 -14.22 21.55
N VAL A 957 -16.24 -12.97 21.97
CA VAL A 957 -16.84 -12.42 23.20
C VAL A 957 -17.74 -11.25 22.87
N ILE A 958 -19.00 -11.32 23.31
CA ILE A 958 -20.04 -10.32 23.04
C ILE A 958 -19.98 -9.23 24.11
N ILE A 959 -19.93 -7.97 23.68
CA ILE A 959 -19.82 -6.78 24.54
C ILE A 959 -20.84 -5.71 24.16
N ASP A 960 -21.06 -4.74 25.05
CA ASP A 960 -21.85 -3.51 24.80
C ASP A 960 -23.37 -3.69 24.61
N PHE A 961 -24.04 -4.25 25.62
CA PHE A 961 -25.51 -4.42 25.65
C PHE A 961 -26.28 -3.11 25.93
N GLU A 962 -25.80 -1.96 25.46
CA GLU A 962 -26.51 -0.67 25.60
C GLU A 962 -27.74 -0.58 24.69
N GLY A 963 -27.72 -1.29 23.55
CA GLY A 963 -28.70 -1.15 22.47
C GLY A 963 -28.53 0.16 21.68
N GLU A 964 -29.36 0.37 20.66
CA GLU A 964 -29.25 1.53 19.75
C GLU A 964 -29.28 2.89 20.51
N PRO A 965 -28.23 3.74 20.41
CA PRO A 965 -28.13 4.99 21.15
C PRO A 965 -29.23 6.03 20.86
N ALA A 966 -29.89 5.95 19.72
CA ALA A 966 -30.97 6.86 19.34
C ALA A 966 -32.29 6.60 20.12
N LYS A 967 -32.46 5.40 20.69
CA LYS A 967 -33.66 4.99 21.42
C LYS A 967 -33.60 5.40 22.89
N ASN A 968 -34.76 5.54 23.53
CA ASN A 968 -34.81 5.80 24.97
C ASN A 968 -34.59 4.51 25.79
N LEU A 969 -34.32 4.63 27.11
CA LEU A 969 -34.03 3.46 27.96
C LEU A 969 -35.16 2.42 27.98
N THR A 970 -36.43 2.85 27.90
CA THR A 970 -37.57 1.92 27.90
C THR A 970 -37.60 1.10 26.62
N GLU A 971 -37.34 1.72 25.48
CA GLU A 971 -37.24 1.06 24.18
C GLU A 971 -36.04 0.11 24.11
N ARG A 972 -34.87 0.53 24.60
CA ARG A 972 -33.67 -0.33 24.67
C ARG A 972 -33.85 -1.53 25.61
N ARG A 973 -34.81 -1.44 26.55
CA ARG A 973 -35.17 -2.51 27.48
C ARG A 973 -36.33 -3.38 27.00
N ALA A 974 -37.00 -3.02 25.91
CA ALA A 974 -38.15 -3.74 25.42
C ALA A 974 -37.77 -5.15 24.95
N LYS A 975 -38.69 -6.11 25.14
CA LYS A 975 -38.52 -7.46 24.60
C LYS A 975 -38.86 -7.45 23.11
N THR A 976 -38.11 -8.21 22.33
CA THR A 976 -38.36 -8.37 20.89
C THR A 976 -37.96 -9.78 20.45
N ASN A 977 -38.19 -10.08 19.18
CA ASN A 977 -37.81 -11.37 18.62
C ASN A 977 -36.26 -11.45 18.47
N PRO A 978 -35.60 -12.53 18.93
CA PRO A 978 -34.14 -12.68 18.88
C PRO A 978 -33.52 -12.58 17.48
N LEU A 979 -34.30 -12.82 16.42
CA LEU A 979 -33.82 -12.70 15.03
C LEU A 979 -33.43 -11.26 14.65
N ARG A 980 -33.78 -10.26 15.47
CA ARG A 980 -33.29 -8.88 15.29
C ARG A 980 -31.76 -8.79 15.41
N ASP A 981 -31.16 -9.48 16.38
CA ASP A 981 -29.69 -9.50 16.54
C ASP A 981 -29.02 -10.29 15.40
N VAL A 982 -29.67 -11.36 14.93
CA VAL A 982 -29.23 -12.16 13.77
C VAL A 982 -29.20 -11.28 12.51
N ALA A 983 -30.25 -10.48 12.27
CA ALA A 983 -30.29 -9.53 11.16
C ALA A 983 -29.18 -8.47 11.26
N GLY A 984 -28.89 -7.97 12.48
CA GLY A 984 -27.81 -7.03 12.73
C GLY A 984 -26.45 -7.55 12.28
N LEU A 985 -26.10 -8.78 12.66
CA LEU A 985 -24.81 -9.36 12.24
C LEU A 985 -24.76 -9.66 10.74
N LEU A 986 -25.83 -10.20 10.15
CA LEU A 986 -25.86 -10.46 8.71
C LEU A 986 -25.64 -9.18 7.89
N ARG A 987 -26.28 -8.07 8.29
CA ARG A 987 -26.01 -6.76 7.69
C ARG A 987 -24.57 -6.30 7.89
N SER A 988 -24.01 -6.52 9.08
CA SER A 988 -22.59 -6.23 9.36
C SER A 988 -21.63 -7.04 8.47
N LEU A 989 -21.94 -8.30 8.17
CA LEU A 989 -21.16 -9.13 7.22
C LEU A 989 -21.30 -8.62 5.79
N SER A 990 -22.51 -8.24 5.34
CA SER A 990 -22.70 -7.61 4.03
C SER A 990 -21.89 -6.31 3.90
N TYR A 991 -21.86 -5.50 4.97
CA TYR A 991 -21.08 -4.27 5.02
C TYR A 991 -19.58 -4.53 4.92
N LEU A 992 -19.07 -5.57 5.61
CA LEU A 992 -17.68 -6.00 5.55
C LEU A 992 -17.27 -6.37 4.11
N VAL A 993 -18.09 -7.17 3.44
CA VAL A 993 -17.87 -7.62 2.06
C VAL A 993 -17.84 -6.43 1.10
N ALA A 994 -18.82 -5.54 1.17
CA ALA A 994 -18.87 -4.35 0.34
C ALA A 994 -17.66 -3.43 0.57
N THR A 995 -17.24 -3.26 1.84
CA THR A 995 -16.06 -2.44 2.20
C THR A 995 -14.75 -3.05 1.70
N ALA A 996 -14.64 -4.39 1.64
CA ALA A 996 -13.48 -5.07 1.07
C ALA A 996 -13.41 -4.96 -0.47
N GLN A 997 -14.55 -4.76 -1.14
CA GLN A 997 -14.65 -4.61 -2.59
C GLN A 997 -14.39 -3.18 -3.09
N LEU A 998 -14.56 -2.16 -2.25
CA LEU A 998 -14.37 -0.75 -2.65
C LEU A 998 -12.89 -0.37 -2.89
N ASP A 999 -11.94 -1.13 -2.35
CA ASP A 999 -10.50 -0.96 -2.60
C ASP A 999 -10.13 -1.61 -3.95
N ASN A 1000 -10.13 -0.81 -5.03
CA ASN A 1000 -9.88 -1.25 -6.40
C ASN A 1000 -8.46 -0.85 -6.85
N ASP A 1001 -7.45 -1.62 -6.42
CA ASP A 1001 -6.05 -1.42 -6.83
C ASP A 1001 -5.42 -2.65 -7.53
N ALA A 1002 -6.19 -3.59 -8.13
CA ALA A 1002 -5.60 -4.68 -8.93
C ALA A 1002 -5.50 -4.34 -10.44
N VAL A 1003 -4.41 -4.78 -11.07
CA VAL A 1003 -3.77 -4.26 -12.32
C VAL A 1003 -4.41 -4.72 -13.63
N ILE A 1004 -5.35 -5.65 -13.59
CA ILE A 1004 -6.00 -6.19 -14.79
C ILE A 1004 -7.50 -6.35 -14.47
N GLU A 1005 -8.39 -6.07 -15.43
CA GLU A 1005 -9.84 -6.32 -15.27
C GLU A 1005 -10.12 -7.77 -14.79
N HIS A 1006 -9.31 -8.73 -15.25
CA HIS A 1006 -9.39 -10.14 -14.88
C HIS A 1006 -9.05 -10.42 -13.42
N ASP A 1007 -7.97 -9.84 -12.89
CA ASP A 1007 -7.53 -10.00 -11.49
C ASP A 1007 -8.55 -9.38 -10.52
N ASN A 1008 -9.14 -8.25 -10.91
CA ASN A 1008 -10.23 -7.62 -10.18
C ASN A 1008 -11.48 -8.50 -10.13
N GLU A 1009 -11.80 -9.21 -11.20
CA GLU A 1009 -12.96 -10.11 -11.25
C GLU A 1009 -12.76 -11.33 -10.34
N VAL A 1010 -11.58 -11.95 -10.35
CA VAL A 1010 -11.22 -13.06 -9.45
C VAL A 1010 -11.27 -12.61 -7.99
N ARG A 1011 -10.69 -11.46 -7.66
CA ARG A 1011 -10.71 -10.88 -6.31
C ARG A 1011 -12.14 -10.62 -5.83
N ARG A 1012 -12.96 -9.96 -6.66
CA ARG A 1012 -14.35 -9.66 -6.32
C ARG A 1012 -15.17 -10.92 -6.12
N GLU A 1013 -15.01 -11.93 -6.97
CA GLU A 1013 -15.72 -13.20 -6.83
C GLU A 1013 -15.28 -13.98 -5.59
N ALA A 1014 -13.99 -13.96 -5.25
CA ALA A 1014 -13.48 -14.58 -4.02
C ALA A 1014 -14.10 -13.94 -2.77
N ILE A 1015 -14.14 -12.60 -2.71
CA ILE A 1015 -14.77 -11.84 -1.61
C ILE A 1015 -16.28 -12.08 -1.55
N ALA A 1016 -16.96 -12.11 -2.70
CA ALA A 1016 -18.39 -12.39 -2.77
C ALA A 1016 -18.73 -13.83 -2.32
N ARG A 1017 -17.89 -14.81 -2.70
CA ARG A 1017 -18.00 -16.21 -2.26
C ARG A 1017 -17.78 -16.33 -0.76
N PHE A 1018 -16.78 -15.65 -0.20
CA PHE A 1018 -16.59 -15.57 1.25
C PHE A 1018 -17.86 -15.06 1.95
N GLY A 1019 -18.46 -13.98 1.45
CA GLY A 1019 -19.69 -13.42 2.01
C GLY A 1019 -20.83 -14.44 2.11
N ARG A 1020 -21.08 -15.20 1.03
CA ARG A 1020 -22.11 -16.26 1.01
C ARG A 1020 -21.81 -17.38 2.01
N ASN A 1021 -20.57 -17.87 2.03
CA ASN A 1021 -20.15 -18.94 2.92
C ASN A 1021 -20.18 -18.50 4.40
N ALA A 1022 -19.86 -17.24 4.68
CA ALA A 1022 -19.92 -16.67 6.03
C ALA A 1022 -21.37 -16.54 6.53
N GLU A 1023 -22.31 -16.09 5.69
CA GLU A 1023 -23.75 -16.04 6.03
C GLU A 1023 -24.29 -17.44 6.35
N GLU A 1024 -23.99 -18.43 5.52
CA GLU A 1024 -24.40 -19.82 5.74
C GLU A 1024 -23.82 -20.39 7.04
N ALA A 1025 -22.50 -20.27 7.25
CA ALA A 1025 -21.83 -20.77 8.44
C ALA A 1025 -22.35 -20.13 9.74
N PHE A 1026 -22.66 -18.83 9.71
CA PHE A 1026 -23.28 -18.14 10.85
C PHE A 1026 -24.68 -18.68 11.16
N LEU A 1027 -25.55 -18.77 10.15
CA LEU A 1027 -26.93 -19.22 10.32
C LEU A 1027 -27.04 -20.68 10.75
N ASP A 1028 -26.15 -21.54 10.26
CA ASP A 1028 -26.08 -22.95 10.65
C ASP A 1028 -25.65 -23.11 12.11
N ALA A 1029 -24.56 -22.44 12.50
CA ALA A 1029 -24.08 -22.49 13.88
C ALA A 1029 -25.10 -21.88 14.87
N TYR A 1030 -25.75 -20.78 14.49
CA TYR A 1030 -26.83 -20.17 15.27
C TYR A 1030 -28.02 -21.13 15.40
N SER A 1031 -28.45 -21.75 14.30
CA SER A 1031 -29.57 -22.71 14.31
C SER A 1031 -29.27 -23.94 15.16
N GLN A 1032 -28.03 -24.43 15.10
CA GLN A 1032 -27.55 -25.53 15.94
C GLN A 1032 -27.61 -25.15 17.42
N ALA A 1033 -27.14 -23.97 17.80
CA ALA A 1033 -27.15 -23.49 19.18
C ALA A 1033 -28.59 -23.38 19.73
N VAL A 1034 -29.50 -22.74 19.00
CA VAL A 1034 -30.89 -22.53 19.49
C VAL A 1034 -31.76 -23.78 19.48
N SER A 1035 -31.38 -24.83 18.74
CA SER A 1035 -32.13 -26.09 18.64
C SER A 1035 -32.31 -26.81 20.00
N VAL A 1036 -31.50 -26.46 21.00
CA VAL A 1036 -31.59 -27.01 22.36
C VAL A 1036 -32.76 -26.41 23.16
N SER A 1037 -33.29 -25.25 22.76
CA SER A 1037 -34.44 -24.60 23.40
C SER A 1037 -35.72 -24.86 22.59
N LYS A 1038 -36.71 -25.48 23.24
CA LYS A 1038 -38.02 -25.70 22.61
C LYS A 1038 -38.82 -24.40 22.45
N GLU A 1039 -38.53 -23.41 23.29
CA GLU A 1039 -39.20 -22.12 23.31
C GLU A 1039 -38.82 -21.24 22.11
N LEU A 1040 -37.60 -21.42 21.57
CA LEU A 1040 -37.11 -20.72 20.38
C LEU A 1040 -37.41 -21.45 19.06
N ASP A 1041 -38.00 -22.65 19.13
CA ASP A 1041 -38.34 -23.42 17.94
C ASP A 1041 -39.44 -22.73 17.12
N MET A 1042 -39.23 -22.66 15.81
CA MET A 1042 -40.18 -22.06 14.89
C MET A 1042 -40.02 -22.62 13.46
N PRO A 1043 -41.10 -22.72 12.68
CA PRO A 1043 -41.04 -23.20 11.30
C PRO A 1043 -40.05 -22.40 10.45
N ALA A 1044 -39.24 -23.07 9.64
CA ALA A 1044 -38.19 -22.45 8.83
C ALA A 1044 -38.71 -21.30 7.94
N ASN A 1045 -39.90 -21.46 7.33
CA ASN A 1045 -40.53 -20.41 6.52
C ASN A 1045 -40.94 -19.19 7.36
N GLN A 1046 -41.40 -19.39 8.59
CA GLN A 1046 -41.77 -18.31 9.51
C GLN A 1046 -40.50 -17.58 9.98
N ARG A 1047 -39.46 -18.32 10.37
CA ARG A 1047 -38.14 -17.78 10.74
C ARG A 1047 -37.57 -16.88 9.65
N ARG A 1048 -37.57 -17.36 8.40
CA ARG A 1048 -37.05 -16.61 7.25
C ARG A 1048 -37.79 -15.29 7.06
N ARG A 1049 -39.13 -15.29 7.10
CA ARG A 1049 -39.93 -14.06 6.94
C ARG A 1049 -39.71 -13.05 8.06
N VAL A 1050 -39.58 -13.51 9.30
CA VAL A 1050 -39.28 -12.63 10.44
C VAL A 1050 -37.87 -12.03 10.32
N LEU A 1051 -36.89 -12.86 9.93
CA LEU A 1051 -35.53 -12.39 9.67
C LEU A 1051 -35.50 -11.36 8.53
N ASP A 1052 -36.24 -11.60 7.45
CA ASP A 1052 -36.35 -10.68 6.31
C ASP A 1052 -36.97 -9.32 6.71
N ALA A 1053 -37.92 -9.31 7.65
CA ALA A 1053 -38.47 -8.07 8.19
C ALA A 1053 -37.39 -7.24 8.92
N PHE A 1054 -36.57 -7.88 9.75
CA PHE A 1054 -35.50 -7.19 10.48
C PHE A 1054 -34.31 -6.82 9.61
N LEU A 1055 -34.00 -7.58 8.56
CA LEU A 1055 -33.00 -7.21 7.56
C LEU A 1055 -33.42 -5.93 6.82
N LEU A 1056 -34.70 -5.79 6.46
CA LEU A 1056 -35.24 -4.56 5.87
C LEU A 1056 -35.21 -3.40 6.87
N GLU A 1057 -35.61 -3.62 8.13
CA GLU A 1057 -35.55 -2.58 9.18
C GLU A 1057 -34.12 -2.06 9.36
N LYS A 1058 -33.15 -2.97 9.51
CA LYS A 1058 -31.75 -2.59 9.75
C LYS A 1058 -31.13 -1.90 8.53
N ALA A 1059 -31.38 -2.40 7.32
CA ALA A 1059 -30.90 -1.75 6.11
C ALA A 1059 -31.53 -0.35 5.91
N ALA A 1060 -32.82 -0.17 6.23
CA ALA A 1060 -33.47 1.14 6.21
C ALA A 1060 -32.84 2.12 7.24
N TYR A 1061 -32.59 1.64 8.46
CA TYR A 1061 -31.89 2.41 9.48
C TYR A 1061 -30.50 2.87 9.01
N GLU A 1062 -29.72 1.96 8.42
CA GLU A 1062 -28.38 2.26 7.87
C GLU A 1062 -28.44 3.31 6.76
N ILE A 1063 -29.43 3.23 5.86
CA ILE A 1063 -29.67 4.25 4.83
C ILE A 1063 -29.88 5.63 5.47
N ALA A 1064 -30.77 5.72 6.46
CA ALA A 1064 -31.07 6.99 7.14
C ALA A 1064 -29.84 7.53 7.90
N TYR A 1065 -29.05 6.64 8.50
CA TYR A 1065 -27.83 6.98 9.23
C TYR A 1065 -26.74 7.51 8.29
N GLU A 1066 -26.42 6.80 7.21
CA GLU A 1066 -25.35 7.19 6.29
C GLU A 1066 -25.72 8.43 5.47
N ALA A 1067 -26.99 8.58 5.09
CA ALA A 1067 -27.47 9.79 4.41
C ALA A 1067 -27.24 11.06 5.25
N ARG A 1068 -27.28 10.93 6.59
CA ARG A 1068 -27.06 12.06 7.51
C ARG A 1068 -25.60 12.26 7.88
N ASN A 1069 -24.85 11.19 8.11
CA ASN A 1069 -23.53 11.27 8.74
C ASN A 1069 -22.37 11.10 7.74
N ARG A 1070 -22.53 10.25 6.71
CA ARG A 1070 -21.47 9.96 5.71
C ARG A 1070 -22.07 9.71 4.32
N PRO A 1071 -22.52 10.76 3.61
CA PRO A 1071 -23.20 10.60 2.32
C PRO A 1071 -22.43 9.80 1.25
N LYS A 1072 -21.08 9.83 1.30
CA LYS A 1072 -20.22 9.05 0.39
C LYS A 1072 -20.35 7.52 0.55
N TRP A 1073 -20.76 7.04 1.73
CA TRP A 1073 -20.90 5.61 2.03
C TRP A 1073 -22.30 5.06 1.74
N LEU A 1074 -23.23 5.94 1.37
CA LEU A 1074 -24.63 5.62 1.07
C LEU A 1074 -24.85 4.54 -0.02
N PRO A 1075 -23.96 4.34 -1.03
CA PRO A 1075 -24.10 3.23 -1.97
C PRO A 1075 -24.14 1.85 -1.29
N ILE A 1076 -23.39 1.63 -0.21
CA ILE A 1076 -23.29 0.34 0.49
C ILE A 1076 -24.66 -0.13 1.04
N PRO A 1077 -25.35 0.63 1.91
CA PRO A 1077 -26.63 0.22 2.44
C PRO A 1077 -27.74 0.23 1.38
N LEU A 1078 -27.65 1.08 0.34
CA LEU A 1078 -28.58 1.06 -0.79
C LEU A 1078 -28.49 -0.24 -1.59
N SER A 1079 -27.29 -0.67 -1.99
CA SER A 1079 -27.11 -1.94 -2.70
C SER A 1079 -27.61 -3.13 -1.87
N GLY A 1080 -27.31 -3.15 -0.57
CA GLY A 1080 -27.81 -4.19 0.32
C GLY A 1080 -29.34 -4.21 0.46
N PHE A 1081 -29.98 -3.05 0.57
CA PHE A 1081 -31.43 -2.93 0.61
C PHE A 1081 -32.07 -3.43 -0.71
N THR A 1082 -31.50 -3.02 -1.85
CA THR A 1082 -31.94 -3.44 -3.19
C THR A 1082 -31.82 -4.95 -3.40
N GLU A 1083 -30.74 -5.57 -2.90
CA GLU A 1083 -30.56 -7.03 -2.97
C GLU A 1083 -31.63 -7.78 -2.16
N ILE A 1084 -31.92 -7.32 -0.94
CA ILE A 1084 -32.98 -7.88 -0.08
C ILE A 1084 -34.34 -7.77 -0.79
N VAL A 1085 -34.69 -6.59 -1.33
CA VAL A 1085 -35.94 -6.36 -2.05
C VAL A 1085 -36.05 -7.21 -3.30
N SER A 1086 -34.97 -7.33 -4.09
CA SER A 1086 -34.93 -8.14 -5.31
C SER A 1086 -35.17 -9.61 -4.99
N ARG A 1087 -34.55 -10.14 -3.93
CA ARG A 1087 -34.74 -11.51 -3.43
C ARG A 1087 -36.18 -11.76 -2.97
N LEU A 1088 -36.83 -10.78 -2.35
CA LEU A 1088 -38.19 -10.91 -1.83
C LEU A 1088 -39.29 -10.76 -2.89
N THR A 1089 -39.07 -9.93 -3.90
CA THR A 1089 -40.10 -9.58 -4.90
C THR A 1089 -39.93 -10.33 -6.23
N GLY A 1090 -38.77 -10.96 -6.47
CA GLY A 1090 -38.50 -11.70 -7.70
C GLY A 1090 -38.32 -10.83 -8.94
N VAL A 1091 -38.33 -9.51 -8.78
CA VAL A 1091 -38.08 -8.50 -9.81
C VAL A 1091 -36.67 -7.96 -9.57
N LYS A 1092 -35.80 -7.96 -10.58
CA LYS A 1092 -34.55 -7.19 -10.51
C LYS A 1092 -34.92 -5.72 -10.36
N ALA A 1093 -34.68 -5.17 -9.16
CA ALA A 1093 -34.94 -3.77 -8.86
C ALA A 1093 -33.96 -2.86 -9.60
#